data_AF-A0A0R3MAS9-F1
#
_entry.id   AF-A0A0R3MAS9-F1
#
_cell.length_a   1.000
_cell.length_b   1.000
_cell.length_c   1.000
_cell.angle_alpha   90.00
_cell.angle_beta   90.00
_cell.angle_gamma   90.00
#
_symmetry.space_group_name_H-M   'P 1'
#
loop_
_entity.id
_entity.type
_entity.pdbx_description
1 polymer ?
#
loop_
_entity_poly.entity_id
_entity_poly.type
_entity_poly.pdbx_seq_one_letter_code
_entity_poly.pdbx_strand_id
1 'polypeptide(L)'
;MIENLRNILRAEVLARSSASHVGLMLSGGADSFVVGFVCEEVGKKVVAYTYELDGVPSSERPAAEAIARHMDWPLRVVQVPTAGLRSAFLRLAIEHGCSKKTQFEVTYPIAHLIPAILETDIFTGWNFDDHYGNTREDILEISRLKRAGYSDAELKAHFDASRAAKYARSDSMNSPDTFWFANRIASALGKRLIDPSTAKSVRKFFRRFSHDELSSIEKPFIREIFADAFARLPSGLIAKGVKLQKGGGVHKLFRTLIDDPAINRFEKAYTTVSALCERWAAEVRENPDQYLEELTTVPPLRKATVIEARGTNVRRPSMADVRKASLRNCFTVISLFAGGGGSSMGYRLAGGNIRAINEFVAEAARNYSKNFPETVVDTRDIRDIIRYPADILAFLALVGLGAGELDILDGSPPCSEFSTAGNGPTEPGMLKAYSDRAQKDISLLPFEFARFALIARPKVIVMENVPALASRGKAIFESLLGMLSTEYVVTSRVLSANDYGVPQKRRRLFVLGIRKDVAEVVGVTSEFGASLLFPNPTHTGVTIRDAFAGLEQSAEDVRPWLTSAQITTIATAAARLPKNPPRLLRPNHIGQSVTRNYTLTRCSFDLPAPTLTVTGQQPSGLAGAIHPEYDRKFTIPELKRLTGLPDAFVLTGTLGQAAERICRMVPPFITEAIAESIYRKILLPYAKAKK
;
A
#
# COMPACT_ATOMS: atom_id res chain seq x y z
N MET A 1 23.57 -32.71 7.57
CA MET A 1 22.44 -32.82 8.54
C MET A 1 21.31 -31.82 8.27
N ILE A 2 21.64 -30.65 7.72
CA ILE A 2 20.71 -29.53 7.41
C ILE A 2 19.88 -29.76 6.12
N GLU A 3 20.44 -30.43 5.10
CA GLU A 3 19.75 -30.75 3.82
C GLU A 3 18.47 -31.61 3.92
N ASN A 4 18.24 -32.30 5.05
CA ASN A 4 17.17 -33.29 5.14
C ASN A 4 15.76 -32.67 5.12
N LEU A 5 15.54 -31.46 5.66
CA LEU A 5 14.19 -30.88 5.69
C LEU A 5 13.67 -30.52 4.30
N ARG A 6 14.52 -29.96 3.42
CA ARG A 6 14.15 -29.64 2.04
C ARG A 6 13.71 -30.90 1.29
N ASN A 7 14.47 -31.98 1.44
CA ASN A 7 14.12 -33.28 0.84
C ASN A 7 12.84 -33.88 1.43
N ILE A 8 12.63 -33.79 2.75
CA ILE A 8 11.38 -34.22 3.39
C ILE A 8 10.20 -33.43 2.81
N LEU A 9 10.30 -32.11 2.71
CA LEU A 9 9.22 -31.28 2.18
C LEU A 9 8.93 -31.59 0.70
N ARG A 10 9.97 -31.78 -0.13
CA ARG A 10 9.82 -32.22 -1.53
C ARG A 10 9.06 -33.54 -1.64
N ALA A 11 9.44 -34.53 -0.82
CA ALA A 11 8.76 -35.83 -0.79
C ALA A 11 7.29 -35.71 -0.34
N GLU A 12 7.00 -34.89 0.67
CA GLU A 12 5.62 -34.67 1.13
C GLU A 12 4.76 -33.93 0.11
N VAL A 13 5.31 -32.95 -0.61
CA VAL A 13 4.59 -32.25 -1.69
C VAL A 13 4.24 -33.21 -2.83
N LEU A 14 5.17 -34.08 -3.23
CA LEU A 14 4.93 -35.10 -4.27
C LEU A 14 3.92 -36.16 -3.80
N ALA A 15 4.01 -36.62 -2.55
CA ALA A 15 3.12 -37.64 -2.02
C ALA A 15 1.66 -37.17 -1.87
N ARG A 16 1.45 -35.88 -1.57
CA ARG A 16 0.12 -35.33 -1.25
C ARG A 16 -0.62 -34.74 -2.45
N SER A 17 0.07 -34.51 -3.57
CA SER A 17 -0.52 -33.94 -4.77
C SER A 17 0.17 -34.46 -6.02
N SER A 18 -0.60 -35.07 -6.92
CA SER A 18 -0.18 -35.38 -8.29
C SER A 18 -0.44 -34.25 -9.28
N ALA A 19 -1.10 -33.16 -8.86
CA ALA A 19 -1.45 -32.05 -9.73
C ALA A 19 -0.22 -31.30 -10.24
N SER A 20 -0.22 -30.94 -11.52
CA SER A 20 0.84 -30.13 -12.15
C SER A 20 0.67 -28.63 -11.89
N HIS A 21 -0.57 -28.17 -11.68
CA HIS A 21 -0.90 -26.80 -11.29
C HIS A 21 -1.51 -26.81 -9.90
N VAL A 22 -1.00 -25.96 -9.01
CA VAL A 22 -1.41 -25.93 -7.61
C VAL A 22 -1.65 -24.50 -7.14
N GLY A 23 -2.67 -24.32 -6.29
CA GLY A 23 -2.92 -23.06 -5.62
C GLY A 23 -2.00 -22.93 -4.41
N LEU A 24 -1.49 -21.73 -4.13
CA LEU A 24 -0.72 -21.44 -2.91
C LEU A 24 -1.36 -20.31 -2.12
N MET A 25 -1.70 -20.54 -0.86
CA MET A 25 -2.11 -19.47 0.06
C MET A 25 -0.88 -18.69 0.54
N LEU A 26 -0.64 -17.52 -0.05
CA LEU A 26 0.55 -16.69 0.17
C LEU A 26 0.24 -15.49 1.08
N SER A 27 1.01 -15.35 2.17
CA SER A 27 0.77 -14.33 3.21
C SER A 27 1.96 -13.42 3.50
N GLY A 28 2.98 -13.42 2.64
CA GLY A 28 4.20 -12.62 2.83
C GLY A 28 5.19 -13.16 3.87
N GLY A 29 4.85 -14.23 4.59
CA GLY A 29 5.70 -14.89 5.57
C GLY A 29 6.64 -15.94 4.94
N ALA A 30 7.66 -16.34 5.69
CA ALA A 30 8.62 -17.37 5.25
C ALA A 30 7.98 -18.73 4.99
N ASP A 31 6.94 -19.10 5.75
CA ASP A 31 6.40 -20.46 5.72
C ASP A 31 5.65 -20.78 4.43
N SER A 32 4.73 -19.90 4.01
CA SER A 32 4.01 -20.06 2.74
C SER A 32 4.94 -19.90 1.54
N PHE A 33 5.93 -19.01 1.62
CA PHE A 33 6.97 -18.88 0.61
C PHE A 33 7.76 -20.18 0.41
N VAL A 34 8.25 -20.78 1.50
CA VAL A 34 9.05 -22.02 1.43
C VAL A 34 8.23 -23.17 0.85
N VAL A 35 6.94 -23.27 1.19
CA VAL A 35 6.06 -24.28 0.57
C VAL A 35 5.93 -24.05 -0.93
N GLY A 36 5.66 -22.81 -1.36
CA GLY A 36 5.59 -22.47 -2.78
C GLY A 36 6.88 -22.76 -3.53
N PHE A 37 8.02 -22.41 -2.94
CA PHE A 37 9.34 -22.68 -3.50
C PHE A 37 9.54 -24.19 -3.68
N VAL A 38 9.28 -25.00 -2.65
CA VAL A 38 9.38 -26.47 -2.75
C VAL A 38 8.45 -27.03 -3.83
N CYS A 39 7.24 -26.47 -4.01
CA CYS A 39 6.36 -26.87 -5.11
C CYS A 39 7.01 -26.64 -6.49
N GLU A 40 7.64 -25.48 -6.71
CA GLU A 40 8.36 -25.15 -7.94
C GLU A 40 9.55 -26.10 -8.16
N GLU A 41 10.32 -26.41 -7.11
CA GLU A 41 11.47 -27.32 -7.19
C GLU A 41 11.11 -28.73 -7.67
N VAL A 42 9.92 -29.21 -7.30
CA VAL A 42 9.42 -30.52 -7.73
C VAL A 42 8.62 -30.45 -9.05
N GLY A 43 8.68 -29.32 -9.76
CA GLY A 43 8.12 -29.14 -11.10
C GLY A 43 6.62 -28.77 -11.12
N LYS A 44 6.04 -28.33 -10.00
CA LYS A 44 4.65 -27.85 -9.98
C LYS A 44 4.59 -26.38 -10.38
N LYS A 45 3.59 -26.03 -11.18
CA LYS A 45 3.25 -24.64 -11.53
C LYS A 45 2.40 -24.04 -10.41
N VAL A 46 2.95 -23.04 -9.74
CA VAL A 46 2.31 -22.39 -8.60
C VAL A 46 1.46 -21.22 -9.08
N VAL A 47 0.19 -21.18 -8.67
CA VAL A 47 -0.66 -19.98 -8.74
C VAL A 47 -0.88 -19.51 -7.31
N ALA A 48 -0.33 -18.34 -6.98
CA ALA A 48 -0.43 -17.77 -5.66
C ALA A 48 -1.76 -17.05 -5.45
N TYR A 49 -2.26 -17.10 -4.23
CA TYR A 49 -3.48 -16.42 -3.79
C TYR A 49 -3.23 -15.72 -2.47
N THR A 50 -3.69 -14.48 -2.38
CA THR A 50 -3.73 -13.72 -1.13
C THR A 50 -5.07 -13.01 -1.02
N TYR A 51 -5.31 -12.31 0.08
CA TYR A 51 -6.55 -11.54 0.25
C TYR A 51 -6.27 -10.16 0.84
N GLU A 52 -7.22 -9.26 0.63
CA GLU A 52 -7.36 -8.03 1.41
C GLU A 52 -8.84 -7.73 1.63
N LEU A 53 -9.13 -6.91 2.64
CA LEU A 53 -10.47 -6.40 2.86
C LEU A 53 -10.77 -5.26 1.88
N ASP A 54 -11.97 -5.24 1.30
CA ASP A 54 -12.40 -4.20 0.34
C ASP A 54 -12.34 -2.81 0.98
N GLY A 55 -11.52 -1.93 0.40
CA GLY A 55 -11.27 -0.58 0.92
C GLY A 55 -10.36 -0.49 2.14
N VAL A 56 -9.79 -1.60 2.63
CA VAL A 56 -8.87 -1.63 3.77
C VAL A 56 -7.52 -2.21 3.33
N PRO A 57 -6.44 -1.41 3.33
CA PRO A 57 -5.12 -1.90 2.93
C PRO A 57 -4.62 -3.04 3.82
N SER A 58 -4.19 -4.14 3.20
CA SER A 58 -3.51 -5.25 3.89
C SER A 58 -2.02 -4.97 4.00
N SER A 59 -1.43 -5.17 5.19
CA SER A 59 0.02 -5.06 5.37
C SER A 59 0.78 -6.28 4.81
N GLU A 60 0.08 -7.39 4.57
CA GLU A 60 0.66 -8.64 4.07
C GLU A 60 0.71 -8.69 2.55
N ARG A 61 -0.26 -8.05 1.89
CA ARG A 61 -0.35 -8.00 0.42
C ARG A 61 0.95 -7.54 -0.24
N PRO A 62 1.62 -6.45 0.20
CA PRO A 62 2.86 -6.01 -0.45
C PRO A 62 3.98 -7.04 -0.44
N ALA A 63 4.11 -7.80 0.65
CA ALA A 63 5.09 -8.87 0.75
C ALA A 63 4.71 -10.06 -0.13
N ALA A 64 3.43 -10.46 -0.14
CA ALA A 64 2.94 -11.53 -1.01
C ALA A 64 3.14 -11.21 -2.51
N GLU A 65 2.78 -10.01 -2.94
CA GLU A 65 2.97 -9.57 -4.33
C GLU A 65 4.44 -9.49 -4.73
N ALA A 66 5.30 -9.01 -3.83
CA ALA A 66 6.73 -8.97 -4.09
C ALA A 66 7.34 -10.37 -4.18
N ILE A 67 6.96 -11.31 -3.30
CA ILE A 67 7.43 -12.70 -3.37
C ILE A 67 6.97 -13.31 -4.69
N ALA A 68 5.68 -13.24 -5.01
CA ALA A 68 5.13 -13.79 -6.24
C ALA A 68 5.86 -13.23 -7.48
N ARG A 69 6.18 -11.93 -7.50
CA ARG A 69 6.97 -11.31 -8.59
C ARG A 69 8.36 -11.92 -8.75
N HIS A 70 9.13 -12.06 -7.68
CA HIS A 70 10.51 -12.57 -7.76
C HIS A 70 10.57 -14.06 -8.10
N MET A 71 9.46 -14.76 -7.84
CA MET A 71 9.31 -16.17 -8.14
C MET A 71 8.59 -16.43 -9.47
N ASP A 72 8.17 -15.38 -10.18
CA ASP A 72 7.37 -15.48 -11.40
C ASP A 72 6.09 -16.32 -11.23
N TRP A 73 5.47 -16.22 -10.05
CA TRP A 73 4.19 -16.86 -9.76
C TRP A 73 3.04 -15.91 -10.12
N PRO A 74 2.06 -16.33 -10.94
CA PRO A 74 0.80 -15.61 -11.06
C PRO A 74 0.17 -15.47 -9.68
N LEU A 75 -0.22 -14.25 -9.31
CA LEU A 75 -0.86 -13.99 -8.03
C LEU A 75 -2.28 -13.47 -8.24
N ARG A 76 -3.22 -13.96 -7.45
CA ARG A 76 -4.60 -13.48 -7.38
C ARG A 76 -4.89 -12.94 -5.99
N VAL A 77 -5.40 -11.71 -5.94
CA VAL A 77 -5.81 -11.02 -4.72
C VAL A 77 -7.33 -11.08 -4.59
N VAL A 78 -7.82 -11.76 -3.57
CA VAL A 78 -9.25 -11.87 -3.26
C VAL A 78 -9.66 -10.69 -2.40
N GLN A 79 -10.55 -9.83 -2.93
CA GLN A 79 -11.18 -8.73 -2.20
C GLN A 79 -12.32 -9.27 -1.35
N VAL A 80 -12.05 -9.39 -0.05
CA VAL A 80 -13.00 -9.80 0.96
C VAL A 80 -13.94 -8.62 1.27
N PRO A 81 -15.25 -8.74 1.06
CA PRO A 81 -16.19 -7.63 1.27
C PRO A 81 -16.11 -7.06 2.69
N THR A 82 -16.23 -5.73 2.84
CA THR A 82 -16.38 -5.08 4.15
C THR A 82 -17.84 -4.79 4.48
N ALA A 83 -18.71 -4.71 3.47
CA ALA A 83 -20.15 -4.63 3.64
C ALA A 83 -20.79 -6.00 3.92
N GLY A 84 -21.88 -6.02 4.69
CA GLY A 84 -22.60 -7.25 5.03
C GLY A 84 -21.98 -8.05 6.20
N LEU A 85 -21.15 -7.40 7.02
CA LEU A 85 -20.46 -8.02 8.15
C LEU A 85 -21.41 -8.71 9.14
N ARG A 86 -22.61 -8.16 9.37
CA ARG A 86 -23.65 -8.75 10.23
C ARG A 86 -24.01 -10.17 9.77
N SER A 87 -24.40 -10.32 8.51
CA SER A 87 -24.79 -11.61 7.93
C SER A 87 -23.61 -12.60 7.94
N ALA A 88 -22.41 -12.10 7.64
CA ALA A 88 -21.21 -12.91 7.71
C ALA A 88 -20.91 -13.42 9.13
N PHE A 89 -21.04 -12.56 10.14
CA PHE A 89 -20.84 -12.94 11.54
C PHE A 89 -21.79 -14.05 11.97
N LEU A 90 -23.09 -13.90 11.69
CA LEU A 90 -24.10 -14.92 12.04
C LEU A 90 -23.81 -16.26 11.35
N ARG A 91 -23.50 -16.25 10.05
CA ARG A 91 -23.14 -17.47 9.29
C ARG A 91 -21.90 -18.16 9.86
N LEU A 92 -20.86 -17.40 10.19
CA LEU A 92 -19.65 -17.95 10.81
C LEU A 92 -19.92 -18.58 12.18
N ALA A 93 -20.83 -17.99 12.97
CA ALA A 93 -21.23 -18.54 14.26
C ALA A 93 -22.03 -19.84 14.09
N ILE A 94 -23.03 -19.83 13.19
CA ILE A 94 -24.04 -20.89 13.05
C ILE A 94 -23.53 -22.02 12.14
N GLU A 95 -23.16 -21.72 10.89
CA GLU A 95 -22.76 -22.73 9.89
C GLU A 95 -21.37 -23.30 10.17
N HIS A 96 -20.47 -22.45 10.64
CA HIS A 96 -19.08 -22.84 10.83
C HIS A 96 -18.73 -23.14 12.29
N GLY A 97 -19.58 -22.79 13.27
CA GLY A 97 -19.33 -23.05 14.68
C GLY A 97 -18.20 -22.19 15.26
N CYS A 98 -17.98 -20.99 14.74
CA CYS A 98 -16.98 -20.07 15.29
C CYS A 98 -17.41 -19.64 16.70
N SER A 99 -16.53 -19.85 17.67
CA SER A 99 -16.78 -19.61 19.10
C SER A 99 -15.84 -18.61 19.74
N LYS A 100 -14.67 -18.38 19.12
CA LYS A 100 -13.66 -17.46 19.62
C LYS A 100 -13.40 -16.37 18.60
N LYS A 101 -13.08 -15.16 19.09
CA LYS A 101 -12.67 -14.03 18.26
C LYS A 101 -11.65 -14.41 17.17
N THR A 102 -10.63 -15.18 17.53
CA THR A 102 -9.60 -15.61 16.58
C THR A 102 -10.13 -16.53 15.47
N GLN A 103 -11.13 -17.36 15.77
CA GLN A 103 -11.77 -18.22 14.76
C GLN A 103 -12.55 -17.38 13.76
N PHE A 104 -13.30 -16.37 14.23
CA PHE A 104 -13.99 -15.44 13.35
C PHE A 104 -13.05 -14.65 12.45
N GLU A 105 -12.00 -14.05 13.04
CA GLU A 105 -11.04 -13.21 12.31
C GLU A 105 -10.29 -13.98 11.22
N VAL A 106 -10.11 -15.29 11.39
CA VAL A 106 -9.42 -16.15 10.43
C VAL A 106 -10.37 -16.79 9.44
N THR A 107 -11.51 -17.30 9.90
CA THR A 107 -12.46 -18.02 9.04
C THR A 107 -13.16 -17.08 8.07
N TYR A 108 -13.42 -15.82 8.47
CA TYR A 108 -14.07 -14.84 7.61
C TYR A 108 -13.36 -14.66 6.25
N PRO A 109 -12.09 -14.24 6.19
CA PRO A 109 -11.42 -14.08 4.89
C PRO A 109 -11.26 -15.41 4.14
N ILE A 110 -11.14 -16.54 4.84
CA ILE A 110 -10.98 -17.86 4.23
C ILE A 110 -12.24 -18.35 3.53
N ALA A 111 -13.40 -18.07 4.11
CA ALA A 111 -14.70 -18.37 3.52
C ALA A 111 -14.90 -17.63 2.18
N HIS A 112 -14.12 -16.59 1.92
CA HIS A 112 -14.09 -15.88 0.63
C HIS A 112 -12.90 -16.30 -0.25
N LEU A 113 -11.74 -16.57 0.35
CA LEU A 113 -10.50 -16.93 -0.36
C LEU A 113 -10.57 -18.33 -0.99
N ILE A 114 -10.97 -19.36 -0.24
CA ILE A 114 -10.98 -20.74 -0.75
C ILE A 114 -11.91 -20.92 -1.97
N PRO A 115 -13.14 -20.38 -1.97
CA PRO A 115 -13.99 -20.45 -3.18
C PRO A 115 -13.40 -19.76 -4.41
N ALA A 116 -12.53 -18.76 -4.22
CA ALA A 116 -11.90 -18.01 -5.29
C ALA A 116 -10.66 -18.70 -5.88
N ILE A 117 -10.11 -19.71 -5.20
CA ILE A 117 -8.98 -20.50 -5.72
C ILE A 117 -9.50 -21.42 -6.81
N LEU A 118 -8.89 -21.41 -8.00
CA LEU A 118 -9.34 -22.25 -9.11
C LEU A 118 -8.83 -23.69 -8.98
N GLU A 119 -7.62 -23.86 -8.47
CA GLU A 119 -6.96 -25.14 -8.33
C GLU A 119 -7.64 -26.01 -7.27
N THR A 120 -7.64 -27.33 -7.50
CA THR A 120 -8.19 -28.32 -6.57
C THR A 120 -7.28 -28.52 -5.36
N ASP A 121 -5.96 -28.55 -5.60
CA ASP A 121 -4.94 -28.71 -4.56
C ASP A 121 -4.42 -27.35 -4.13
N ILE A 122 -4.64 -27.02 -2.87
CA ILE A 122 -4.29 -25.74 -2.26
C ILE A 122 -3.20 -25.99 -1.22
N PHE A 123 -2.00 -25.50 -1.49
CA PHE A 123 -0.88 -25.55 -0.57
C PHE A 123 -0.86 -24.37 0.39
N THR A 124 -0.43 -24.61 1.62
CA THR A 124 -0.22 -23.59 2.64
C THR A 124 0.94 -23.98 3.57
N GLY A 125 1.57 -22.99 4.20
CA GLY A 125 2.60 -23.17 5.23
C GLY A 125 2.10 -22.79 6.63
N TRP A 126 0.80 -22.95 6.89
CA TRP A 126 0.14 -22.38 8.05
C TRP A 126 0.68 -22.92 9.38
N ASN A 127 0.85 -24.23 9.49
CA ASN A 127 1.18 -24.91 10.75
C ASN A 127 2.68 -24.96 11.05
N PHE A 128 3.52 -24.31 10.24
CA PHE A 128 4.96 -24.29 10.49
C PHE A 128 5.31 -23.69 11.86
N ASP A 129 4.57 -22.68 12.31
CA ASP A 129 4.81 -22.02 13.60
C ASP A 129 4.69 -22.95 14.82
N ASP A 130 3.94 -24.05 14.71
CA ASP A 130 3.79 -25.01 15.80
C ASP A 130 5.11 -25.73 16.14
N HIS A 131 6.07 -25.75 15.21
CA HIS A 131 7.36 -26.42 15.39
C HIS A 131 8.40 -25.58 16.14
N TYR A 132 8.25 -24.24 16.16
CA TYR A 132 9.30 -23.31 16.62
C TYR A 132 9.09 -22.70 18.01
N GLY A 133 7.96 -22.95 18.69
CA GLY A 133 7.74 -22.39 20.03
C GLY A 133 7.54 -20.87 20.07
N ASN A 134 7.15 -20.26 18.95
CA ASN A 134 7.03 -18.80 18.80
C ASN A 134 5.83 -18.18 19.55
N THR A 135 5.12 -18.92 20.41
CA THR A 135 4.04 -18.31 21.18
C THR A 135 4.62 -17.59 22.39
N ARG A 136 4.00 -16.45 22.76
CA ARG A 136 4.42 -15.69 23.94
C ARG A 136 4.39 -16.56 25.21
N GLU A 137 3.41 -17.44 25.31
CA GLU A 137 3.25 -18.38 26.42
C GLU A 137 4.43 -19.37 26.48
N ASP A 138 4.79 -20.01 25.37
CA ASP A 138 5.92 -20.95 25.33
C ASP A 138 7.25 -20.28 25.69
N ILE A 139 7.50 -19.08 25.15
CA ILE A 139 8.73 -18.32 25.41
C ILE A 139 8.83 -17.97 26.90
N LEU A 140 7.73 -17.50 27.49
CA LEU A 140 7.65 -17.16 28.91
C LEU A 140 7.81 -18.40 29.79
N GLU A 141 7.21 -19.53 29.40
CA GLU A 141 7.30 -20.78 30.16
C GLU A 141 8.73 -21.35 30.14
N ILE A 142 9.37 -21.41 28.98
CA ILE A 142 10.78 -21.86 28.91
C ILE A 142 11.68 -20.92 29.70
N SER A 143 11.45 -19.61 29.65
CA SER A 143 12.19 -18.63 30.45
C SER A 143 11.92 -18.77 31.95
N ARG A 144 10.72 -19.21 32.36
CA ARG A 144 10.38 -19.51 33.76
C ARG A 144 11.11 -20.75 34.24
N LEU A 145 11.06 -21.85 33.48
CA LEU A 145 11.70 -23.11 33.81
C LEU A 145 13.22 -22.98 33.87
N LYS A 146 13.83 -22.22 32.95
CA LYS A 146 15.26 -21.86 33.00
C LYS A 146 15.66 -21.19 34.32
N ARG A 147 14.87 -20.20 34.76
CA ARG A 147 15.09 -19.52 36.06
C ARG A 147 14.89 -20.44 37.25
N ALA A 148 14.10 -21.50 37.10
CA ALA A 148 13.87 -22.51 38.13
C ALA A 148 14.96 -23.60 38.18
N GLY A 149 16.02 -23.51 37.36
CA GLY A 149 17.17 -24.42 37.41
C GLY A 149 16.98 -25.74 36.65
N TYR A 150 15.99 -25.83 35.77
CA TYR A 150 15.77 -27.02 34.93
C TYR A 150 16.93 -27.21 33.95
N SER A 151 17.37 -28.46 33.78
CA SER A 151 18.41 -28.84 32.82
C SER A 151 17.92 -28.70 31.37
N ASP A 152 18.85 -28.63 30.41
CA ASP A 152 18.52 -28.54 28.98
C ASP A 152 17.68 -29.73 28.50
N ALA A 153 17.90 -30.92 29.06
CA ALA A 153 17.11 -32.12 28.76
C ALA A 153 15.65 -31.96 29.22
N GLU A 154 15.43 -31.41 30.42
CA GLU A 154 14.09 -31.17 30.96
C GLU A 154 13.39 -30.04 30.21
N LEU A 155 14.09 -28.93 29.91
CA LEU A 155 13.56 -27.84 29.09
C LEU A 155 13.13 -28.33 27.71
N LYS A 156 13.94 -29.21 27.09
CA LYS A 156 13.60 -29.85 25.83
C LYS A 156 12.37 -30.75 25.97
N ALA A 157 12.26 -31.52 27.05
CA ALA A 157 11.08 -32.35 27.30
C ALA A 157 9.79 -31.52 27.45
N HIS A 158 9.84 -30.42 28.22
CA HIS A 158 8.72 -29.47 28.34
C HIS A 158 8.34 -28.86 26.99
N PHE A 159 9.33 -28.46 26.21
CA PHE A 159 9.11 -27.92 24.87
C PHE A 159 8.50 -28.94 23.92
N ASP A 160 9.00 -30.18 23.93
CA ASP A 160 8.48 -31.29 23.13
C ASP A 160 7.04 -31.65 23.53
N ALA A 161 6.71 -31.59 24.81
CA ALA A 161 5.35 -31.79 25.32
C ALA A 161 4.39 -30.69 24.83
N SER A 162 4.78 -29.41 24.90
CA SER A 162 3.99 -28.30 24.33
C SER A 162 3.74 -28.51 22.84
N ARG A 163 4.78 -28.82 22.06
CA ARG A 163 4.64 -29.11 20.62
C ARG A 163 3.75 -30.31 20.34
N ALA A 164 3.89 -31.39 21.11
CA ALA A 164 3.04 -32.57 20.96
C ALA A 164 1.56 -32.24 21.20
N ALA A 165 1.24 -31.38 22.18
CA ALA A 165 -0.12 -30.91 22.39
C ALA A 165 -0.66 -30.10 21.20
N LYS A 166 0.18 -29.26 20.58
CA LYS A 166 -0.20 -28.54 19.34
C LYS A 166 -0.46 -29.50 18.19
N TYR A 167 0.43 -30.47 17.97
CA TYR A 167 0.25 -31.48 16.93
C TYR A 167 -1.02 -32.31 17.12
N ALA A 168 -1.35 -32.68 18.36
CA ALA A 168 -2.58 -33.41 18.66
C ALA A 168 -3.84 -32.61 18.26
N ARG A 169 -3.84 -31.29 18.45
CA ARG A 169 -4.90 -30.41 17.93
C ARG A 169 -4.92 -30.38 16.40
N SER A 170 -3.78 -30.53 15.74
CA SER A 170 -3.68 -30.54 14.28
C SER A 170 -4.07 -31.87 13.63
N ASP A 171 -4.23 -32.97 14.39
CA ASP A 171 -4.46 -34.32 13.83
C ASP A 171 -5.95 -34.71 13.71
N SER A 172 -6.88 -33.92 14.26
CA SER A 172 -8.32 -34.22 14.24
C SER A 172 -9.11 -33.24 13.37
N MET A 173 -9.87 -33.75 12.40
CA MET A 173 -10.79 -32.96 11.57
C MET A 173 -11.85 -32.18 12.38
N ASN A 174 -12.13 -32.64 13.60
CA ASN A 174 -13.10 -32.01 14.51
C ASN A 174 -12.43 -31.04 15.50
N SER A 175 -11.14 -30.78 15.34
CA SER A 175 -10.41 -29.85 16.18
C SER A 175 -10.96 -28.43 16.06
N PRO A 176 -11.00 -27.65 17.16
CA PRO A 176 -11.34 -26.23 17.12
C PRO A 176 -10.23 -25.35 16.50
N ASP A 177 -9.17 -25.96 15.96
CA ASP A 177 -8.08 -25.26 15.29
C ASP A 177 -8.53 -24.62 13.96
N THR A 178 -8.07 -23.41 13.70
CA THR A 178 -8.42 -22.63 12.51
C THR A 178 -8.07 -23.30 11.19
N PHE A 179 -7.03 -24.14 11.14
CA PHE A 179 -6.69 -24.90 9.93
C PHE A 179 -7.83 -25.83 9.52
N TRP A 180 -8.48 -26.49 10.48
CA TRP A 180 -9.55 -27.45 10.19
C TRP A 180 -10.85 -26.78 9.76
N PHE A 181 -11.11 -25.54 10.19
CA PHE A 181 -12.20 -24.74 9.61
C PHE A 181 -11.96 -24.50 8.12
N ALA A 182 -10.75 -24.05 7.76
CA ALA A 182 -10.35 -23.86 6.37
C ALA A 182 -10.43 -25.16 5.57
N ASN A 183 -9.98 -26.27 6.15
CA ASN A 183 -10.01 -27.58 5.50
C ASN A 183 -11.44 -28.09 5.27
N ARG A 184 -12.37 -27.87 6.21
CA ARG A 184 -13.79 -28.21 6.01
C ARG A 184 -14.43 -27.40 4.90
N ILE A 185 -14.14 -26.09 4.84
CA ILE A 185 -14.59 -25.21 3.75
C ILE A 185 -14.03 -25.71 2.41
N ALA A 186 -12.73 -26.03 2.33
CA ALA A 186 -12.13 -26.59 1.12
C ALA A 186 -12.80 -27.91 0.71
N SER A 187 -12.97 -28.83 1.66
CA SER A 187 -13.54 -30.16 1.41
C SER A 187 -14.98 -30.07 0.90
N ALA A 188 -15.80 -29.19 1.49
CA ALA A 188 -17.18 -28.94 1.06
C ALA A 188 -17.26 -28.39 -0.39
N LEU A 189 -16.18 -27.77 -0.88
CA LEU A 189 -16.06 -27.24 -2.23
C LEU A 189 -15.33 -28.20 -3.18
N GLY A 190 -15.07 -29.44 -2.77
CA GLY A 190 -14.35 -30.43 -3.56
C GLY A 190 -12.86 -30.11 -3.72
N LYS A 191 -12.27 -29.33 -2.81
CA LYS A 191 -10.86 -28.93 -2.81
C LYS A 191 -10.08 -29.60 -1.68
N ARG A 192 -8.77 -29.76 -1.87
CA ARG A 192 -7.85 -30.33 -0.89
C ARG A 192 -6.93 -29.24 -0.34
N LEU A 193 -7.05 -28.94 0.94
CA LEU A 193 -6.12 -28.04 1.64
C LEU A 193 -4.95 -28.85 2.19
N ILE A 194 -3.74 -28.52 1.74
CA ILE A 194 -2.52 -29.31 1.96
C ILE A 194 -1.48 -28.45 2.67
N ASP A 195 -1.09 -28.88 3.87
CA ASP A 195 0.04 -28.30 4.60
C ASP A 195 1.12 -29.38 4.82
N PRO A 196 2.26 -29.34 4.10
CA PRO A 196 3.32 -30.32 4.25
C PRO A 196 3.90 -30.39 5.67
N SER A 197 3.82 -29.31 6.45
CA SER A 197 4.41 -29.23 7.80
C SER A 197 3.69 -30.13 8.83
N THR A 198 2.48 -30.60 8.49
CA THR A 198 1.71 -31.53 9.33
C THR A 198 2.25 -32.97 9.26
N ALA A 199 3.19 -33.26 8.36
CA ALA A 199 3.74 -34.61 8.18
C ALA A 199 4.49 -35.14 9.41
N LYS A 200 4.33 -36.44 9.69
CA LYS A 200 5.10 -37.13 10.75
C LYS A 200 6.61 -37.04 10.52
N SER A 201 7.04 -37.08 9.26
CA SER A 201 8.43 -36.92 8.82
C SER A 201 9.01 -35.55 9.22
N VAL A 202 8.25 -34.47 8.97
CA VAL A 202 8.59 -33.10 9.39
C VAL A 202 8.62 -32.96 10.92
N ARG A 203 7.62 -33.52 11.62
CA ARG A 203 7.61 -33.53 13.10
C ARG A 203 8.84 -34.24 13.68
N LYS A 204 9.21 -35.41 13.12
CA LYS A 204 10.41 -36.17 13.52
C LYS A 204 11.69 -35.35 13.29
N PHE A 205 11.75 -34.59 12.21
CA PHE A 205 12.86 -33.70 11.92
C PHE A 205 13.05 -32.64 13.01
N PHE A 206 11.98 -31.91 13.37
CA PHE A 206 12.03 -30.81 14.34
C PHE A 206 12.18 -31.25 15.80
N ARG A 207 11.82 -32.49 16.15
CA ARG A 207 12.02 -33.07 17.50
C ARG A 207 13.48 -33.20 17.92
N ARG A 208 14.42 -33.12 16.97
CA ARG A 208 15.86 -33.26 17.26
C ARG A 208 16.47 -31.99 17.85
N PHE A 209 15.81 -30.85 17.69
CA PHE A 209 16.29 -29.56 18.14
C PHE A 209 15.59 -29.12 19.43
N SER A 210 16.32 -28.40 20.26
CA SER A 210 15.87 -27.75 21.48
C SER A 210 15.02 -26.50 21.19
N HIS A 211 14.47 -25.91 22.26
CA HIS A 211 13.79 -24.62 22.15
C HIS A 211 14.73 -23.55 21.60
N ASP A 212 15.94 -23.39 22.14
CA ASP A 212 16.83 -22.28 21.76
C ASP A 212 17.32 -22.35 20.31
N GLU A 213 17.52 -23.55 19.78
CA GLU A 213 17.91 -23.76 18.37
C GLU A 213 16.79 -23.39 17.38
N LEU A 214 15.53 -23.46 17.81
CA LEU A 214 14.36 -23.20 16.96
C LEU A 214 13.67 -21.86 17.25
N SER A 215 13.74 -21.41 18.51
CA SER A 215 13.02 -20.27 19.08
C SER A 215 13.74 -18.97 18.77
N SER A 216 13.72 -18.61 17.50
CA SER A 216 13.98 -17.24 17.10
C SER A 216 12.95 -16.80 16.07
N ILE A 217 12.49 -15.56 16.24
CA ILE A 217 11.56 -14.88 15.34
C ILE A 217 12.09 -14.88 13.89
N GLU A 218 13.40 -15.04 13.71
CA GLU A 218 14.09 -15.01 12.43
C GLU A 218 14.07 -16.35 11.68
N LYS A 219 13.68 -17.46 12.32
CA LYS A 219 13.66 -18.81 11.74
C LYS A 219 14.98 -19.16 10.99
N PRO A 220 16.15 -18.99 11.62
CA PRO A 220 17.47 -19.05 10.99
C PRO A 220 17.67 -20.38 10.28
N PHE A 221 17.16 -21.47 10.86
CA PHE A 221 17.25 -22.79 10.29
C PHE A 221 16.54 -22.93 8.94
N ILE A 222 15.32 -22.40 8.80
CA ILE A 222 14.61 -22.35 7.51
C ILE A 222 15.34 -21.45 6.52
N ARG A 223 15.83 -20.29 6.99
CA ARG A 223 16.58 -19.36 6.14
C ARG A 223 17.88 -19.95 5.62
N GLU A 224 18.56 -20.76 6.43
CA GLU A 224 19.80 -21.43 6.05
C GLU A 224 19.54 -22.54 5.03
N ILE A 225 18.56 -23.43 5.27
CA ILE A 225 18.23 -24.52 4.34
C ILE A 225 17.83 -24.03 2.95
N PHE A 226 17.13 -22.89 2.90
CA PHE A 226 16.61 -22.30 1.68
C PHE A 226 17.33 -21.01 1.31
N ALA A 227 18.59 -20.85 1.72
CA ALA A 227 19.35 -19.61 1.56
C ALA A 227 19.38 -19.12 0.10
N ASP A 228 19.45 -20.03 -0.87
CA ASP A 228 19.36 -19.74 -2.30
C ASP A 228 17.99 -19.15 -2.69
N ALA A 229 16.90 -19.70 -2.16
CA ALA A 229 15.55 -19.16 -2.38
C ALA A 229 15.41 -17.77 -1.76
N PHE A 230 15.93 -17.57 -0.55
CA PHE A 230 15.91 -16.26 0.12
C PHE A 230 16.82 -15.24 -0.57
N ALA A 231 17.93 -15.65 -1.19
CA ALA A 231 18.83 -14.77 -1.93
C ALA A 231 18.20 -14.20 -3.21
N ARG A 232 17.20 -14.88 -3.79
CA ARG A 232 16.38 -14.35 -4.91
C ARG A 232 15.47 -13.19 -4.50
N LEU A 233 15.26 -12.97 -3.20
CA LEU A 233 14.37 -11.95 -2.68
C LEU A 233 15.14 -10.69 -2.24
N PRO A 234 14.55 -9.49 -2.39
CA PRO A 234 15.12 -8.26 -1.84
C PRO A 234 15.32 -8.36 -0.32
N SER A 235 16.45 -7.85 0.15
CA SER A 235 16.76 -7.80 1.58
C SER A 235 15.65 -7.08 2.36
N GLY A 236 15.16 -7.73 3.42
CA GLY A 236 14.12 -7.19 4.31
C GLY A 236 12.68 -7.39 3.82
N LEU A 237 12.46 -8.12 2.71
CA LEU A 237 11.11 -8.38 2.19
C LEU A 237 10.29 -9.29 3.11
N ILE A 238 10.93 -10.31 3.69
CA ILE A 238 10.30 -11.22 4.65
C ILE A 238 10.50 -10.64 6.05
N ALA A 239 9.47 -9.94 6.52
CA ALA A 239 9.46 -9.29 7.82
C ALA A 239 9.51 -10.29 8.99
N LYS A 240 10.05 -9.83 10.13
CA LYS A 240 10.12 -10.60 11.38
C LYS A 240 8.72 -10.94 11.88
N GLY A 241 8.42 -12.22 12.08
CA GLY A 241 7.24 -12.67 12.82
C GLY A 241 5.87 -12.42 12.19
N VAL A 242 5.79 -12.23 10.86
CA VAL A 242 4.48 -12.12 10.18
C VAL A 242 3.83 -13.50 10.18
N LYS A 243 2.82 -13.65 11.03
CA LYS A 243 1.91 -14.80 10.99
C LYS A 243 1.03 -14.70 9.75
N LEU A 244 0.69 -15.83 9.14
CA LEU A 244 -0.33 -15.92 8.11
C LEU A 244 -1.57 -15.11 8.54
N GLN A 245 -2.05 -14.19 7.71
CA GLN A 245 -3.44 -13.71 7.73
C GLN A 245 -3.87 -12.91 8.97
N LYS A 246 -2.93 -12.29 9.70
CA LYS A 246 -3.25 -11.39 10.84
C LYS A 246 -3.28 -9.91 10.46
N GLY A 247 -2.61 -9.53 9.36
CA GLY A 247 -2.34 -8.16 8.93
C GLY A 247 -3.36 -7.51 7.98
N GLY A 248 -4.59 -8.04 7.92
CA GLY A 248 -5.61 -7.58 6.97
C GLY A 248 -6.63 -6.55 7.50
N GLY A 249 -6.49 -6.06 8.74
CA GLY A 249 -7.47 -5.15 9.35
C GLY A 249 -8.77 -5.81 9.83
N VAL A 250 -8.86 -7.14 9.76
CA VAL A 250 -10.06 -7.92 10.16
C VAL A 250 -10.46 -7.65 11.61
N HIS A 251 -9.49 -7.57 12.54
CA HIS A 251 -9.76 -7.22 13.93
C HIS A 251 -10.41 -5.84 14.12
N LYS A 252 -10.14 -4.88 13.21
CA LYS A 252 -10.78 -3.56 13.22
C LYS A 252 -12.19 -3.64 12.65
N LEU A 253 -12.36 -4.41 11.57
CA LEU A 253 -13.68 -4.68 10.99
C LEU A 253 -14.62 -5.32 12.02
N PHE A 254 -14.18 -6.38 12.70
CA PHE A 254 -15.00 -7.04 13.74
C PHE A 254 -15.25 -6.15 14.97
N ARG A 255 -14.42 -5.13 15.23
CA ARG A 255 -14.66 -4.18 16.33
C ARG A 255 -15.95 -3.38 16.11
N THR A 256 -16.34 -3.10 14.87
CA THR A 256 -17.57 -2.34 14.58
C THR A 256 -18.84 -3.10 14.99
N LEU A 257 -18.76 -4.41 15.24
CA LEU A 257 -19.90 -5.20 15.73
C LEU A 257 -20.29 -4.87 17.17
N ILE A 258 -19.40 -4.25 17.95
CA ILE A 258 -19.71 -3.78 19.30
C ILE A 258 -20.79 -2.70 19.25
N ASP A 259 -20.75 -1.84 18.23
CA ASP A 259 -21.66 -0.72 18.04
C ASP A 259 -22.92 -1.09 17.23
N ASP A 260 -23.04 -2.34 16.78
CA ASP A 260 -24.22 -2.84 16.07
C ASP A 260 -25.27 -3.36 17.08
N PRO A 261 -26.39 -2.67 17.29
CA PRO A 261 -27.38 -3.05 18.30
C PRO A 261 -28.10 -4.36 17.99
N ALA A 262 -28.10 -4.83 16.74
CA ALA A 262 -28.69 -6.12 16.39
C ALA A 262 -27.76 -7.29 16.72
N ILE A 263 -26.45 -7.07 16.72
CA ILE A 263 -25.44 -8.07 17.06
C ILE A 263 -25.14 -8.04 18.55
N ASN A 264 -24.97 -6.86 19.13
CA ASN A 264 -24.72 -6.66 20.56
C ASN A 264 -26.04 -6.42 21.34
N ARG A 265 -27.03 -7.28 21.08
CA ARG A 265 -28.42 -7.15 21.57
C ARG A 265 -28.66 -7.66 22.99
N PHE A 266 -27.61 -8.06 23.69
CA PHE A 266 -27.72 -8.73 24.99
C PHE A 266 -28.08 -7.74 26.11
N GLU A 267 -28.79 -8.23 27.14
CA GLU A 267 -29.20 -7.44 28.32
C GLU A 267 -28.04 -6.60 28.89
N LYS A 268 -26.84 -7.17 28.89
CA LYS A 268 -25.59 -6.45 29.11
C LYS A 268 -24.80 -6.38 27.80
N ALA A 269 -24.81 -5.20 27.17
CA ALA A 269 -24.00 -4.94 25.99
C ALA A 269 -22.50 -5.15 26.29
N TYR A 270 -21.81 -5.85 25.40
CA TYR A 270 -20.40 -6.17 25.55
C TYR A 270 -19.52 -5.10 24.92
N THR A 271 -18.48 -4.70 25.62
CA THR A 271 -17.49 -3.71 25.14
C THR A 271 -16.27 -4.35 24.48
N THR A 272 -16.23 -5.69 24.39
CA THR A 272 -15.13 -6.42 23.74
C THR A 272 -15.66 -7.47 22.77
N VAL A 273 -15.00 -7.60 21.62
CA VAL A 273 -15.35 -8.59 20.58
C VAL A 273 -15.21 -10.02 21.12
N SER A 274 -14.23 -10.29 22.00
CA SER A 274 -14.05 -11.64 22.55
C SER A 274 -15.26 -12.08 23.37
N ALA A 275 -15.73 -11.25 24.30
CA ALA A 275 -16.90 -11.59 25.12
C ALA A 275 -18.18 -11.68 24.28
N LEU A 276 -18.31 -10.81 23.27
CA LEU A 276 -19.41 -10.86 22.31
C LEU A 276 -19.43 -12.20 21.54
N CYS A 277 -18.28 -12.66 21.02
CA CYS A 277 -18.16 -13.94 20.32
C CYS A 277 -18.49 -15.13 21.24
N GLU A 278 -17.97 -15.12 22.47
CA GLU A 278 -18.23 -16.20 23.45
C GLU A 278 -19.72 -16.28 23.81
N ARG A 279 -20.40 -15.13 23.98
CA ARG A 279 -21.84 -15.11 24.24
C ARG A 279 -22.63 -15.66 23.05
N TRP A 280 -22.35 -15.22 21.83
CA TRP A 280 -22.99 -15.76 20.63
C TRP A 280 -22.79 -17.28 20.48
N ALA A 281 -21.62 -17.79 20.86
CA ALA A 281 -21.35 -19.22 20.82
C ALA A 281 -22.09 -20.03 21.89
N ALA A 282 -22.47 -19.40 23.00
CA ALA A 282 -23.37 -20.01 23.99
C ALA A 282 -24.80 -20.04 23.45
N GLU A 283 -25.28 -18.92 22.92
CA GLU A 283 -26.63 -18.79 22.32
C GLU A 283 -26.91 -19.84 21.24
N VAL A 284 -26.02 -19.98 20.26
CA VAL A 284 -26.16 -20.95 19.16
C VAL A 284 -26.16 -22.38 19.70
N ARG A 285 -25.44 -22.65 20.79
CA ARG A 285 -25.36 -23.98 21.40
C ARG A 285 -26.58 -24.32 22.25
N GLU A 286 -27.14 -23.32 22.94
CA GLU A 286 -28.34 -23.46 23.75
C GLU A 286 -29.59 -23.62 22.89
N ASN A 287 -29.63 -22.99 21.70
CA ASN A 287 -30.80 -22.96 20.83
C ASN A 287 -30.47 -23.29 19.35
N PRO A 288 -29.89 -24.46 19.04
CA PRO A 288 -29.36 -24.75 17.71
C PRO A 288 -30.42 -24.71 16.61
N ASP A 289 -31.61 -25.28 16.85
CA ASP A 289 -32.68 -25.34 15.84
C ASP A 289 -33.23 -23.96 15.49
N GLN A 290 -33.40 -23.10 16.50
CA GLN A 290 -33.84 -21.72 16.30
C GLN A 290 -32.87 -20.95 15.41
N TYR A 291 -31.56 -21.05 15.67
CA TYR A 291 -30.56 -20.32 14.90
C TYR A 291 -30.34 -20.93 13.50
N LEU A 292 -30.54 -22.24 13.34
CA LEU A 292 -30.60 -22.87 12.01
C LEU A 292 -31.81 -22.38 11.20
N GLU A 293 -32.95 -22.15 11.84
CA GLU A 293 -34.11 -21.53 11.17
C GLU A 293 -33.84 -20.05 10.86
N GLU A 294 -33.28 -19.27 11.79
CA GLU A 294 -32.89 -17.86 11.58
C GLU A 294 -31.96 -17.73 10.37
N LEU A 295 -31.01 -18.66 10.21
CA LEU A 295 -30.06 -18.71 9.11
C LEU A 295 -30.72 -18.77 7.72
N THR A 296 -31.94 -19.32 7.60
CA THR A 296 -32.69 -19.34 6.33
C THR A 296 -33.04 -17.94 5.83
N THR A 297 -33.13 -16.97 6.74
CA THR A 297 -33.41 -15.56 6.45
C THR A 297 -32.13 -14.71 6.32
N VAL A 298 -30.98 -15.22 6.78
CA VAL A 298 -29.70 -14.52 6.71
C VAL A 298 -29.15 -14.61 5.28
N PRO A 299 -28.88 -13.48 4.59
CA PRO A 299 -28.32 -13.52 3.23
C PRO A 299 -26.99 -14.30 3.15
N PRO A 300 -26.71 -15.01 2.03
CA PRO A 300 -25.45 -15.72 1.84
C PRO A 300 -24.24 -14.78 1.91
N LEU A 301 -23.06 -15.34 2.16
CA LEU A 301 -21.82 -14.59 2.09
C LEU A 301 -21.69 -13.93 0.70
N ARG A 302 -21.40 -12.63 0.70
CA ARG A 302 -21.18 -11.90 -0.54
C ARG A 302 -20.03 -12.51 -1.32
N LYS A 303 -20.19 -12.64 -2.63
CA LYS A 303 -19.10 -13.10 -3.50
C LYS A 303 -17.94 -12.11 -3.41
N ALA A 304 -16.75 -12.65 -3.20
CA ALA A 304 -15.53 -11.86 -3.24
C ALA A 304 -15.20 -11.48 -4.68
N THR A 305 -14.58 -10.31 -4.86
CA THR A 305 -14.03 -9.93 -6.17
C THR A 305 -12.61 -10.46 -6.26
N VAL A 306 -12.29 -11.20 -7.32
CA VAL A 306 -10.93 -11.65 -7.57
C VAL A 306 -10.24 -10.64 -8.48
N ILE A 307 -9.14 -10.09 -8.00
CA ILE A 307 -8.27 -9.20 -8.77
C ILE A 307 -7.01 -9.99 -9.07
N GLU A 308 -6.67 -10.20 -10.34
CA GLU A 308 -5.32 -10.67 -10.66
C GLU A 308 -4.32 -9.62 -10.19
N ALA A 309 -3.37 -10.01 -9.35
CA ALA A 309 -2.35 -9.12 -8.85
C ALA A 309 -1.72 -8.42 -10.03
N ARG A 310 -1.70 -7.09 -9.94
CA ARG A 310 -1.52 -6.23 -11.11
C ARG A 310 -0.15 -6.48 -11.69
N GLY A 311 -0.10 -6.56 -13.01
CA GLY A 311 1.11 -6.91 -13.74
C GLY A 311 2.30 -6.02 -13.38
N THR A 312 3.49 -6.56 -13.65
CA THR A 312 4.78 -5.83 -13.67
C THR A 312 4.83 -4.73 -14.73
N ASN A 313 3.78 -4.61 -15.55
CA ASN A 313 3.70 -3.61 -16.61
C ASN A 313 3.50 -2.23 -16.00
N VAL A 314 4.57 -1.42 -16.03
CA VAL A 314 4.46 0.03 -15.93
C VAL A 314 3.47 0.50 -16.98
N ARG A 315 2.33 1.03 -16.52
CA ARG A 315 1.36 1.68 -17.39
C ARG A 315 2.03 2.92 -18.01
N ARG A 316 1.96 3.01 -19.33
CA ARG A 316 2.53 4.11 -20.11
C ARG A 316 1.42 4.74 -20.95
N PRO A 317 0.54 5.55 -20.34
CA PRO A 317 -0.48 6.22 -21.12
C PRO A 317 0.17 7.20 -22.09
N SER A 318 -0.33 7.27 -23.31
CA SER A 318 -0.01 8.35 -24.22
C SER A 318 -0.76 9.63 -23.82
N MET A 319 -0.34 10.78 -24.35
CA MET A 319 -1.14 12.01 -24.21
C MET A 319 -2.53 11.89 -24.84
N ALA A 320 -2.69 11.03 -25.86
CA ALA A 320 -4.00 10.73 -26.45
C ALA A 320 -4.91 9.96 -25.48
N ASP A 321 -4.36 9.00 -24.73
CA ASP A 321 -5.12 8.26 -23.70
C ASP A 321 -5.62 9.20 -22.59
N VAL A 322 -4.76 10.13 -22.15
CA VAL A 322 -5.09 11.13 -21.13
C VAL A 322 -6.24 12.02 -21.60
N ARG A 323 -6.17 12.52 -22.84
CA ARG A 323 -7.24 13.33 -23.45
C ARG A 323 -8.54 12.53 -23.59
N LYS A 324 -8.45 11.32 -24.16
CA LYS A 324 -9.60 10.42 -24.34
C LYS A 324 -10.29 10.11 -23.02
N ALA A 325 -9.52 9.85 -21.96
CA ALA A 325 -10.07 9.61 -20.64
C ALA A 325 -10.82 10.85 -20.10
N SER A 326 -10.22 12.03 -20.21
CA SER A 326 -10.77 13.31 -19.73
C SER A 326 -12.06 13.70 -20.46
N LEU A 327 -12.20 13.38 -21.75
CA LEU A 327 -13.42 13.62 -22.54
C LEU A 327 -14.68 12.92 -21.98
N ARG A 328 -14.52 11.92 -21.11
CA ARG A 328 -15.66 11.30 -20.40
C ARG A 328 -16.39 12.27 -19.48
N ASN A 329 -15.74 13.37 -19.06
CA ASN A 329 -16.33 14.43 -18.23
C ASN A 329 -17.09 13.89 -17.00
N CYS A 330 -16.52 12.89 -16.32
CA CYS A 330 -17.18 12.20 -15.21
C CYS A 330 -17.38 13.11 -13.98
N PHE A 331 -16.50 14.10 -13.80
CA PHE A 331 -16.52 15.08 -12.71
C PHE A 331 -15.66 16.30 -13.06
N THR A 332 -15.92 17.42 -12.40
CA THR A 332 -15.20 18.69 -12.57
C THR A 332 -14.10 18.88 -11.53
N VAL A 333 -12.99 19.49 -11.94
CA VAL A 333 -11.84 19.75 -11.06
C VAL A 333 -11.32 21.17 -11.27
N ILE A 334 -10.95 21.83 -10.17
CA ILE A 334 -10.07 23.00 -10.16
C ILE A 334 -8.82 22.61 -9.36
N SER A 335 -7.63 22.94 -9.88
CA SER A 335 -6.35 22.61 -9.22
C SER A 335 -5.55 23.88 -8.88
N LEU A 336 -5.35 24.12 -7.60
CA LEU A 336 -4.54 25.24 -7.10
C LEU A 336 -3.09 24.79 -6.90
N PHE A 337 -2.13 25.67 -7.17
CA PHE A 337 -0.69 25.33 -7.13
C PHE A 337 -0.34 24.17 -8.09
N ALA A 338 -0.87 24.20 -9.31
CA ALA A 338 -0.91 23.05 -10.20
C ALA A 338 0.47 22.60 -10.73
N GLY A 339 1.49 23.44 -10.62
CA GLY A 339 2.82 23.19 -11.19
C GLY A 339 2.72 22.94 -12.69
N GLY A 340 3.51 22.00 -13.19
CA GLY A 340 3.39 21.56 -14.58
C GLY A 340 2.25 20.57 -14.84
N GLY A 341 1.40 20.23 -13.86
CA GLY A 341 0.18 19.45 -14.10
C GLY A 341 0.25 17.94 -13.84
N GLY A 342 1.12 17.49 -12.93
CA GLY A 342 1.20 16.07 -12.54
C GLY A 342 -0.10 15.52 -11.93
N SER A 343 -0.65 16.20 -10.92
CA SER A 343 -1.96 15.84 -10.32
C SER A 343 -3.09 15.93 -11.34
N SER A 344 -3.13 17.03 -12.10
CA SER A 344 -4.09 17.27 -13.19
C SER A 344 -4.13 16.13 -14.20
N MET A 345 -2.98 15.58 -14.60
CA MET A 345 -2.93 14.39 -15.46
C MET A 345 -3.60 13.18 -14.81
N GLY A 346 -3.38 12.95 -13.51
CA GLY A 346 -4.03 11.87 -12.77
C GLY A 346 -5.55 12.00 -12.76
N TYR A 347 -6.07 13.19 -12.46
CA TYR A 347 -7.51 13.46 -12.54
C TYR A 347 -8.07 13.23 -13.94
N ARG A 348 -7.37 13.67 -14.99
CA ARG A 348 -7.77 13.47 -16.39
C ARG A 348 -7.85 11.99 -16.77
N LEU A 349 -6.86 11.19 -16.35
CA LEU A 349 -6.87 9.74 -16.54
C LEU A 349 -8.06 9.07 -15.85
N ALA A 350 -8.46 9.57 -14.67
CA ALA A 350 -9.65 9.13 -13.95
C ALA A 350 -10.98 9.61 -14.58
N GLY A 351 -10.95 10.37 -15.67
CA GLY A 351 -12.14 10.92 -16.34
C GLY A 351 -12.57 12.31 -15.90
N GLY A 352 -11.72 13.00 -15.13
CA GLY A 352 -11.95 14.36 -14.67
C GLY A 352 -11.76 15.40 -15.78
N ASN A 353 -12.57 16.45 -15.69
CA ASN A 353 -12.46 17.66 -16.50
C ASN A 353 -11.83 18.78 -15.66
N ILE A 354 -10.58 19.16 -15.99
CA ILE A 354 -9.89 20.26 -15.32
C ILE A 354 -10.37 21.58 -15.92
N ARG A 355 -11.22 22.28 -15.18
CA ARG A 355 -11.86 23.53 -15.61
C ARG A 355 -10.91 24.71 -15.56
N ALA A 356 -10.18 24.84 -14.45
CA ALA A 356 -9.16 25.86 -14.28
C ALA A 356 -8.01 25.38 -13.39
N ILE A 357 -6.87 26.03 -13.54
CA ILE A 357 -5.76 25.92 -12.61
C ILE A 357 -5.24 27.29 -12.14
N ASN A 358 -4.60 27.32 -10.98
CA ASN A 358 -3.77 28.43 -10.54
C ASN A 358 -2.28 28.00 -10.47
N GLU A 359 -1.40 28.73 -11.16
CA GLU A 359 0.05 28.51 -11.14
C GLU A 359 0.83 29.81 -11.43
N PHE A 360 1.50 30.34 -10.42
CA PHE A 360 2.20 31.62 -10.48
C PHE A 360 3.62 31.57 -11.08
N VAL A 361 4.24 30.38 -11.16
CA VAL A 361 5.53 30.20 -11.83
C VAL A 361 5.30 30.17 -13.32
N ALA A 362 5.71 31.23 -14.00
CA ALA A 362 5.38 31.46 -15.40
C ALA A 362 5.81 30.30 -16.32
N GLU A 363 6.98 29.70 -16.09
CA GLU A 363 7.43 28.53 -16.89
C GLU A 363 6.61 27.26 -16.58
N ALA A 364 6.11 27.09 -15.36
CA ALA A 364 5.23 25.97 -15.03
C ALA A 364 3.85 26.15 -15.69
N ALA A 365 3.30 27.37 -15.66
CA ALA A 365 2.08 27.71 -16.38
C ALA A 365 2.22 27.50 -17.90
N ARG A 366 3.31 28.00 -18.51
CA ARG A 366 3.63 27.75 -19.94
C ARG A 366 3.69 26.25 -20.24
N ASN A 367 4.35 25.49 -19.37
CA ASN A 367 4.46 24.05 -19.50
C ASN A 367 3.10 23.35 -19.44
N TYR A 368 2.24 23.77 -18.51
CA TYR A 368 0.88 23.25 -18.37
C TYR A 368 0.07 23.49 -19.64
N SER A 369 0.00 24.75 -20.12
CA SER A 369 -0.76 25.11 -21.32
C SER A 369 -0.28 24.40 -22.60
N LYS A 370 1.00 24.03 -22.70
CA LYS A 370 1.50 23.23 -23.83
C LYS A 370 0.95 21.81 -23.84
N ASN A 371 0.69 21.22 -22.68
CA ASN A 371 0.17 19.86 -22.57
C ASN A 371 -1.37 19.84 -22.59
N PHE A 372 -2.00 20.88 -22.03
CA PHE A 372 -3.44 21.01 -21.81
C PHE A 372 -3.93 22.42 -22.23
N PRO A 373 -3.93 22.74 -23.54
CA PRO A 373 -4.24 24.09 -24.05
C PRO A 373 -5.70 24.51 -23.81
N GLU A 374 -6.59 23.57 -23.53
CA GLU A 374 -8.01 23.81 -23.31
C GLU A 374 -8.35 24.26 -21.88
N THR A 375 -7.41 24.13 -20.92
CA THR A 375 -7.64 24.52 -19.53
C THR A 375 -7.38 25.99 -19.32
N VAL A 376 -8.27 26.66 -18.59
CA VAL A 376 -8.06 28.04 -18.14
C VAL A 376 -6.92 28.08 -17.12
N VAL A 377 -5.89 28.90 -17.39
CA VAL A 377 -4.71 29.04 -16.52
C VAL A 377 -4.66 30.43 -15.93
N ASP A 378 -4.76 30.52 -14.60
CA ASP A 378 -4.56 31.75 -13.85
C ASP A 378 -3.14 31.80 -13.27
N THR A 379 -2.37 32.80 -13.70
CA THR A 379 -0.96 32.95 -13.32
C THR A 379 -0.71 33.90 -12.15
N ARG A 380 -1.76 34.37 -11.47
CA ARG A 380 -1.63 35.24 -10.31
C ARG A 380 -1.18 34.46 -9.08
N ASP A 381 -0.66 35.17 -8.07
CA ASP A 381 -0.53 34.58 -6.74
C ASP A 381 -1.94 34.25 -6.22
N ILE A 382 -2.09 33.09 -5.57
CA ILE A 382 -3.38 32.69 -4.99
C ILE A 382 -3.95 33.76 -4.05
N ARG A 383 -3.08 34.52 -3.37
CA ARG A 383 -3.44 35.62 -2.47
C ARG A 383 -4.20 36.75 -3.17
N ASP A 384 -3.97 36.92 -4.47
CA ASP A 384 -4.71 37.90 -5.29
C ASP A 384 -6.05 37.36 -5.79
N ILE A 385 -6.25 36.04 -5.79
CA ILE A 385 -7.51 35.39 -6.17
C ILE A 385 -8.48 35.30 -4.99
N ILE A 386 -7.95 35.18 -3.77
CA ILE A 386 -8.73 34.99 -2.54
C ILE A 386 -8.88 36.27 -1.71
N ARG A 387 -8.44 37.41 -2.24
CA ARG A 387 -8.41 38.69 -1.52
C ARG A 387 -9.77 39.04 -0.94
N TYR A 388 -10.83 38.88 -1.73
CA TYR A 388 -12.21 38.99 -1.29
C TYR A 388 -13.02 37.74 -1.66
N PRO A 389 -14.06 37.37 -0.88
CA PRO A 389 -14.92 36.25 -1.25
C PRO A 389 -15.54 36.37 -2.65
N ALA A 390 -15.85 37.59 -3.09
CA ALA A 390 -16.38 37.86 -4.42
C ALA A 390 -15.40 37.48 -5.54
N ASP A 391 -14.08 37.56 -5.31
CA ASP A 391 -13.06 37.20 -6.31
C ASP A 391 -13.04 35.69 -6.57
N ILE A 392 -13.24 34.88 -5.52
CA ILE A 392 -13.36 33.42 -5.63
C ILE A 392 -14.61 33.05 -6.41
N LEU A 393 -15.73 33.71 -6.12
CA LEU A 393 -16.98 33.48 -6.86
C LEU A 393 -16.86 33.90 -8.33
N ALA A 394 -16.20 35.03 -8.60
CA ALA A 394 -15.88 35.45 -9.96
C ALA A 394 -14.98 34.43 -10.67
N PHE A 395 -13.98 33.88 -9.98
CA PHE A 395 -13.12 32.84 -10.51
C PHE A 395 -13.90 31.57 -10.90
N LEU A 396 -14.85 31.13 -10.07
CA LEU A 396 -15.73 30.00 -10.42
C LEU A 396 -16.63 30.33 -11.62
N ALA A 397 -17.17 31.54 -11.66
CA ALA A 397 -18.03 32.00 -12.75
C ALA A 397 -17.31 32.00 -14.11
N LEU A 398 -16.00 32.30 -14.15
CA LEU A 398 -15.19 32.23 -15.38
C LEU A 398 -15.21 30.85 -16.05
N VAL A 399 -15.44 29.79 -15.27
CA VAL A 399 -15.52 28.42 -15.77
C VAL A 399 -16.93 27.82 -15.71
N GLY A 400 -17.94 28.68 -15.53
CA GLY A 400 -19.34 28.30 -15.51
C GLY A 400 -19.75 27.49 -14.28
N LEU A 401 -19.17 27.80 -13.12
CA LEU A 401 -19.50 27.16 -11.84
C LEU A 401 -19.95 28.19 -10.81
N GLY A 402 -20.94 27.80 -9.99
CA GLY A 402 -21.32 28.47 -8.76
C GLY A 402 -20.65 27.84 -7.52
N ALA A 403 -20.78 28.53 -6.39
CA ALA A 403 -20.39 27.96 -5.10
C ALA A 403 -21.19 26.69 -4.83
N GLY A 404 -20.52 25.63 -4.40
CA GLY A 404 -21.16 24.35 -4.09
C GLY A 404 -21.27 23.38 -5.26
N GLU A 405 -21.03 23.82 -6.50
CA GLU A 405 -21.21 23.00 -7.70
C GLU A 405 -19.99 22.17 -8.06
N LEU A 406 -18.78 22.70 -7.80
CA LEU A 406 -17.51 22.03 -8.09
C LEU A 406 -17.43 20.64 -7.43
N ASP A 407 -17.08 19.62 -8.20
CA ASP A 407 -16.98 18.26 -7.65
C ASP A 407 -15.73 18.08 -6.81
N ILE A 408 -14.55 18.45 -7.35
CA ILE A 408 -13.27 18.28 -6.66
C ILE A 408 -12.45 19.58 -6.71
N LEU A 409 -11.98 20.03 -5.56
CA LEU A 409 -10.90 21.01 -5.46
C LEU A 409 -9.59 20.30 -5.10
N ASP A 410 -8.62 20.34 -6.01
CA ASP A 410 -7.25 19.86 -5.82
C ASP A 410 -6.33 21.01 -5.41
N GLY A 411 -5.34 20.72 -4.55
CA GLY A 411 -4.29 21.68 -4.26
C GLY A 411 -3.02 21.07 -3.68
N SER A 412 -1.88 21.55 -4.13
CA SER A 412 -0.55 21.11 -3.65
C SER A 412 0.27 22.29 -3.10
N PRO A 413 -0.20 22.97 -2.02
CA PRO A 413 0.47 24.15 -1.50
C PRO A 413 1.93 23.83 -1.08
N PRO A 414 2.90 24.67 -1.46
CA PRO A 414 4.30 24.39 -1.23
C PRO A 414 4.64 24.35 0.28
N CYS A 415 5.61 23.50 0.62
CA CYS A 415 5.95 23.17 2.01
C CYS A 415 7.48 23.22 2.26
N SER A 416 8.18 24.13 1.56
CA SER A 416 9.65 24.22 1.55
C SER A 416 10.28 24.46 2.93
N GLU A 417 9.51 24.93 3.90
CA GLU A 417 9.95 25.22 5.27
C GLU A 417 9.88 24.02 6.22
N PHE A 418 9.02 23.02 5.94
CA PHE A 418 8.83 21.84 6.82
C PHE A 418 9.49 20.57 6.28
N SER A 419 10.01 20.60 5.04
CA SER A 419 10.66 19.44 4.42
C SER A 419 11.97 19.05 5.13
N THR A 420 12.34 17.76 5.06
CA THR A 420 13.60 17.25 5.63
C THR A 420 14.85 17.93 5.05
N ALA A 421 14.75 18.50 3.85
CA ALA A 421 15.82 19.20 3.16
C ALA A 421 15.77 20.73 3.31
N GLY A 422 14.78 21.28 4.03
CA GLY A 422 14.63 22.72 4.25
C GLY A 422 15.26 23.19 5.57
N ASN A 423 15.60 24.48 5.65
CA ASN A 423 16.23 25.13 6.82
C ASN A 423 15.26 25.53 7.94
N GLY A 424 14.08 24.89 8.04
CA GLY A 424 13.04 25.25 9.03
C GLY A 424 12.12 26.42 8.62
N PRO A 425 11.16 26.77 9.49
CA PRO A 425 10.25 27.90 9.29
C PRO A 425 11.01 29.23 9.31
N THR A 426 10.63 30.16 8.43
CA THR A 426 11.21 31.49 8.34
C THR A 426 10.40 32.51 9.13
N GLU A 427 11.05 33.61 9.53
CA GLU A 427 10.33 34.74 10.13
C GLU A 427 9.30 35.31 9.13
N PRO A 428 8.11 35.75 9.62
CA PRO A 428 7.08 36.34 8.77
C PRO A 428 7.61 37.48 7.89
N GLY A 429 7.23 37.51 6.63
CA GLY A 429 7.62 38.55 5.67
C GLY A 429 9.00 38.40 5.02
N MET A 430 9.80 37.39 5.40
CA MET A 430 11.09 37.10 4.74
C MET A 430 10.89 36.54 3.32
N LEU A 431 11.70 37.03 2.37
CA LEU A 431 11.75 36.50 1.00
C LEU A 431 12.61 35.24 0.92
N LYS A 432 12.07 34.20 0.28
CA LYS A 432 12.78 32.94 0.04
C LYS A 432 12.73 32.55 -1.42
N ALA A 433 13.84 32.06 -1.95
CA ALA A 433 13.91 31.56 -3.32
C ALA A 433 12.91 30.41 -3.53
N TYR A 434 12.08 30.54 -4.57
CA TYR A 434 11.12 29.54 -5.03
C TYR A 434 11.13 29.52 -6.56
N SER A 435 11.69 28.45 -7.12
CA SER A 435 11.99 28.36 -8.55
C SER A 435 12.85 29.55 -9.01
N ASP A 436 12.44 30.28 -10.05
CA ASP A 436 13.11 31.46 -10.61
C ASP A 436 12.71 32.79 -9.94
N ARG A 437 12.01 32.73 -8.79
CA ARG A 437 11.46 33.90 -8.08
C ARG A 437 11.74 33.84 -6.58
N ALA A 438 11.35 34.89 -5.86
CA ALA A 438 11.31 34.89 -4.40
C ALA A 438 9.86 35.04 -3.91
N GLN A 439 9.53 34.40 -2.79
CA GLN A 439 8.19 34.39 -2.22
C GLN A 439 8.23 34.52 -0.68
N LYS A 440 7.21 35.14 -0.09
CA LYS A 440 7.04 35.32 1.35
C LYS A 440 5.98 34.37 1.91
N ASP A 441 6.11 34.02 3.18
CA ASP A 441 5.09 33.30 3.98
C ASP A 441 4.61 32.00 3.33
N ILE A 442 5.53 31.25 2.71
CA ILE A 442 5.22 30.04 1.94
C ILE A 442 4.53 29.00 2.83
N SER A 443 4.89 28.94 4.12
CA SER A 443 4.27 28.06 5.11
C SER A 443 2.79 28.32 5.39
N LEU A 444 2.25 29.49 5.06
CA LEU A 444 0.84 29.84 5.29
C LEU A 444 -0.06 29.52 4.09
N LEU A 445 0.49 29.18 2.93
CA LEU A 445 -0.28 28.83 1.73
C LEU A 445 -1.28 27.67 1.89
N PRO A 446 -1.09 26.69 2.80
CA PRO A 446 -2.15 25.72 3.12
C PRO A 446 -3.43 26.36 3.66
N PHE A 447 -3.34 27.46 4.42
CA PHE A 447 -4.52 28.19 4.89
C PHE A 447 -5.23 28.93 3.76
N GLU A 448 -4.47 29.43 2.78
CA GLU A 448 -5.03 30.06 1.58
C GLU A 448 -5.81 29.05 0.73
N PHE A 449 -5.34 27.81 0.64
CA PHE A 449 -6.11 26.70 0.06
C PHE A 449 -7.43 26.46 0.82
N ALA A 450 -7.39 26.40 2.16
CA ALA A 450 -8.59 26.20 2.96
C ALA A 450 -9.60 27.35 2.84
N ARG A 451 -9.14 28.61 2.77
CA ARG A 451 -10.00 29.76 2.52
C ARG A 451 -10.75 29.64 1.20
N PHE A 452 -10.05 29.29 0.12
CA PHE A 452 -10.70 29.02 -1.18
C PHE A 452 -11.74 27.91 -1.04
N ALA A 453 -11.38 26.80 -0.39
CA ALA A 453 -12.27 25.64 -0.21
C ALA A 453 -13.55 25.96 0.58
N LEU A 454 -13.47 26.78 1.63
CA LEU A 454 -14.63 27.13 2.45
C LEU A 454 -15.59 28.08 1.73
N ILE A 455 -15.09 28.90 0.79
CA ILE A 455 -15.91 29.84 0.01
C ILE A 455 -16.48 29.15 -1.23
N ALA A 456 -15.63 28.43 -1.99
CA ALA A 456 -16.06 27.68 -3.18
C ALA A 456 -16.96 26.48 -2.85
N ARG A 457 -16.86 25.95 -1.62
CA ARG A 457 -17.65 24.83 -1.09
C ARG A 457 -17.70 23.59 -2.02
N PRO A 458 -16.59 23.11 -2.64
CA PRO A 458 -16.63 21.90 -3.47
C PRO A 458 -17.23 20.69 -2.73
N LYS A 459 -17.73 19.70 -3.48
CA LYS A 459 -18.23 18.45 -2.89
C LYS A 459 -17.12 17.68 -2.16
N VAL A 460 -15.92 17.68 -2.73
CA VAL A 460 -14.73 17.02 -2.20
C VAL A 460 -13.50 17.92 -2.32
N ILE A 461 -12.67 17.95 -1.29
CA ILE A 461 -11.34 18.58 -1.31
C ILE A 461 -10.26 17.51 -1.27
N VAL A 462 -9.20 17.71 -2.05
CA VAL A 462 -7.98 16.89 -2.01
C VAL A 462 -6.80 17.84 -1.88
N MET A 463 -6.10 17.80 -0.75
CA MET A 463 -4.85 18.53 -0.57
C MET A 463 -3.68 17.57 -0.50
N GLU A 464 -2.68 17.75 -1.37
CA GLU A 464 -1.42 17.02 -1.33
C GLU A 464 -0.35 17.80 -0.55
N ASN A 465 0.47 17.07 0.20
CA ASN A 465 1.71 17.61 0.73
C ASN A 465 2.78 16.53 1.04
N VAL A 466 3.94 16.97 1.52
CA VAL A 466 4.97 16.08 2.06
C VAL A 466 4.53 15.48 3.40
N PRO A 467 4.93 14.23 3.72
CA PRO A 467 4.63 13.61 5.03
C PRO A 467 5.16 14.40 6.24
N ALA A 468 6.17 15.26 6.03
CA ALA A 468 6.73 16.08 7.08
C ALA A 468 5.75 17.16 7.60
N LEU A 469 4.73 17.54 6.83
CA LEU A 469 3.71 18.49 7.30
C LEU A 469 2.97 17.96 8.53
N ALA A 470 2.57 16.68 8.52
CA ALA A 470 1.87 16.04 9.65
C ALA A 470 2.78 15.74 10.86
N SER A 471 4.10 15.90 10.73
CA SER A 471 5.05 15.65 11.84
C SER A 471 5.77 16.93 12.28
N ARG A 472 6.59 17.52 11.42
CA ARG A 472 7.34 18.76 11.72
C ARG A 472 6.47 20.01 11.67
N GLY A 473 5.46 20.03 10.81
CA GLY A 473 4.48 21.13 10.69
C GLY A 473 3.18 20.89 11.46
N LYS A 474 3.20 20.04 12.50
CA LYS A 474 2.01 19.48 13.15
C LYS A 474 0.99 20.56 13.57
N ALA A 475 1.43 21.67 14.15
CA ALA A 475 0.53 22.75 14.57
C ALA A 475 -0.27 23.34 13.38
N ILE A 476 0.42 23.65 12.28
CA ILE A 476 -0.22 24.15 11.05
C ILE A 476 -1.18 23.10 10.50
N PHE A 477 -0.74 21.84 10.49
CA PHE A 477 -1.56 20.74 10.00
C PHE A 477 -2.85 20.58 10.81
N GLU A 478 -2.77 20.55 12.14
CA GLU A 478 -3.94 20.42 13.03
C GLU A 478 -4.88 21.63 12.92
N SER A 479 -4.33 22.86 12.87
CA SER A 479 -5.15 24.07 12.65
C SER A 479 -5.87 24.04 11.30
N LEU A 480 -5.19 23.58 10.24
CA LEU A 480 -5.78 23.43 8.92
C LEU A 480 -6.93 22.41 8.92
N LEU A 481 -6.72 21.23 9.51
CA LEU A 481 -7.77 20.21 9.62
C LEU A 481 -8.96 20.73 10.44
N GLY A 482 -8.70 21.45 11.54
CA GLY A 482 -9.73 22.09 12.35
C GLY A 482 -10.57 23.08 11.53
N MET A 483 -9.92 23.96 10.76
CA MET A 483 -10.60 24.91 9.88
C MET A 483 -11.49 24.22 8.84
N LEU A 484 -10.98 23.17 8.17
CA LEU A 484 -11.75 22.43 7.16
C LEU A 484 -12.89 21.61 7.78
N SER A 485 -12.72 21.10 9.00
CA SER A 485 -13.72 20.27 9.70
C SER A 485 -15.03 21.00 10.04
N THR A 486 -15.04 22.33 9.92
CA THR A 486 -16.24 23.16 10.07
C THR A 486 -17.32 22.78 9.04
N GLU A 487 -16.93 22.54 7.79
CA GLU A 487 -17.84 22.23 6.66
C GLU A 487 -17.65 20.84 6.06
N TYR A 488 -16.55 20.14 6.40
CA TYR A 488 -16.18 18.86 5.79
C TYR A 488 -15.96 17.76 6.84
N VAL A 489 -16.24 16.51 6.47
CA VAL A 489 -15.71 15.32 7.12
C VAL A 489 -14.30 15.11 6.57
N VAL A 490 -13.29 15.34 7.42
CA VAL A 490 -11.88 15.39 7.00
C VAL A 490 -11.13 14.17 7.50
N THR A 491 -10.26 13.61 6.66
CA THR A 491 -9.31 12.55 7.01
C THR A 491 -8.00 12.76 6.26
N SER A 492 -6.94 12.07 6.67
CA SER A 492 -5.65 12.13 5.95
C SER A 492 -4.93 10.80 5.92
N ARG A 493 -4.14 10.56 4.87
CA ARG A 493 -3.32 9.34 4.74
C ARG A 493 -2.03 9.63 3.98
N VAL A 494 -0.96 9.00 4.43
CA VAL A 494 0.30 8.97 3.67
C VAL A 494 0.26 7.79 2.71
N LEU A 495 0.38 8.06 1.42
CA LEU A 495 0.38 7.08 0.35
C LEU A 495 1.75 7.04 -0.36
N SER A 496 2.13 5.88 -0.90
CA SER A 496 3.36 5.68 -1.67
C SER A 496 3.04 5.60 -3.16
N ALA A 497 3.71 6.40 -3.99
CA ALA A 497 3.51 6.38 -5.45
C ALA A 497 3.83 5.02 -6.09
N ASN A 498 4.75 4.26 -5.50
CA ASN A 498 5.08 2.91 -5.96
C ASN A 498 3.91 1.93 -5.85
N ASP A 499 3.04 2.16 -4.87
CA ASP A 499 1.81 1.40 -4.70
C ASP A 499 0.82 1.69 -5.85
N TYR A 500 1.08 2.69 -6.69
CA TYR A 500 0.25 3.12 -7.80
C TYR A 500 0.95 3.06 -9.16
N GLY A 501 1.99 2.24 -9.28
CA GLY A 501 2.61 1.96 -10.58
C GLY A 501 3.75 2.90 -10.94
N VAL A 502 4.15 3.80 -10.04
CA VAL A 502 5.27 4.72 -10.26
C VAL A 502 6.56 4.07 -9.74
N PRO A 503 7.63 3.94 -10.53
CA PRO A 503 8.89 3.25 -10.16
C PRO A 503 9.75 4.07 -9.17
N GLN A 504 9.14 4.66 -8.14
CA GLN A 504 9.76 5.59 -7.22
C GLN A 504 9.22 5.45 -5.79
N LYS A 505 10.12 5.40 -4.80
CA LYS A 505 9.82 5.46 -3.37
C LYS A 505 9.47 6.89 -2.96
N ARG A 506 8.33 7.40 -3.43
CA ARG A 506 7.82 8.75 -3.12
C ARG A 506 6.54 8.66 -2.31
N ARG A 507 6.64 9.09 -1.05
CA ARG A 507 5.50 9.17 -0.13
C ARG A 507 4.94 10.58 -0.10
N ARG A 508 3.62 10.69 -0.06
CA ARG A 508 2.87 11.94 0.01
C ARG A 508 1.70 11.84 0.96
N LEU A 509 1.49 12.90 1.73
CA LEU A 509 0.34 13.10 2.58
C LEU A 509 -0.80 13.63 1.72
N PHE A 510 -1.95 12.98 1.78
CA PHE A 510 -3.18 13.47 1.18
C PHE A 510 -4.18 13.75 2.30
N VAL A 511 -4.78 14.93 2.26
CA VAL A 511 -5.95 15.29 3.06
C VAL A 511 -7.16 15.19 2.15
N LEU A 512 -8.16 14.43 2.58
CA LEU A 512 -9.45 14.30 1.92
C LEU A 512 -10.50 14.94 2.82
N GLY A 513 -11.31 15.84 2.26
CA GLY A 513 -12.47 16.38 2.96
C GLY A 513 -13.72 16.22 2.10
N ILE A 514 -14.80 15.73 2.70
CA ILE A 514 -16.09 15.52 2.02
C ILE A 514 -17.08 16.48 2.64
N ARG A 515 -17.75 17.30 1.84
CA ARG A 515 -18.70 18.29 2.37
C ARG A 515 -19.79 17.56 3.16
N LYS A 516 -20.14 18.05 4.36
CA LYS A 516 -20.96 17.29 5.33
C LYS A 516 -22.30 16.80 4.76
N ASP A 517 -22.98 17.65 3.98
CA ASP A 517 -24.23 17.30 3.28
C ASP A 517 -24.04 16.20 2.23
N VAL A 518 -22.90 16.18 1.53
CA VAL A 518 -22.55 15.12 0.58
C VAL A 518 -22.23 13.83 1.33
N ALA A 519 -21.47 13.93 2.42
CA ALA A 519 -21.02 12.81 3.24
C ALA A 519 -22.20 12.06 3.88
N GLU A 520 -23.21 12.80 4.37
CA GLU A 520 -24.45 12.25 4.91
C GLU A 520 -25.21 11.42 3.86
N VAL A 521 -25.39 11.97 2.66
CA VAL A 521 -26.09 11.29 1.56
C VAL A 521 -25.41 9.97 1.16
N VAL A 522 -24.08 9.91 1.19
CA VAL A 522 -23.32 8.71 0.80
C VAL A 522 -22.97 7.78 1.98
N GLY A 523 -23.47 8.07 3.19
CA GLY A 523 -23.26 7.23 4.38
C GLY A 523 -21.84 7.25 4.94
N VAL A 524 -21.07 8.32 4.71
CA VAL A 524 -19.70 8.50 5.22
C VAL A 524 -19.72 9.51 6.37
N THR A 525 -20.28 9.13 7.51
CA THR A 525 -20.49 10.04 8.65
C THR A 525 -19.40 10.01 9.71
N SER A 526 -18.36 9.17 9.54
CA SER A 526 -17.24 9.05 10.47
C SER A 526 -15.89 9.20 9.79
N GLU A 527 -14.88 9.61 10.55
CA GLU A 527 -13.48 9.65 10.09
C GLU A 527 -13.00 8.26 9.62
N PHE A 528 -13.41 7.19 10.32
CA PHE A 528 -13.10 5.83 9.91
C PHE A 528 -13.71 5.49 8.55
N GLY A 529 -14.99 5.80 8.34
CA GLY A 529 -15.65 5.64 7.04
C GLY A 529 -14.95 6.40 5.92
N ALA A 530 -14.55 7.65 6.19
CA ALA A 530 -13.81 8.47 5.23
C ALA A 530 -12.42 7.88 4.91
N SER A 531 -11.76 7.24 5.88
CA SER A 531 -10.45 6.62 5.68
C SER A 531 -10.47 5.45 4.68
N LEU A 532 -11.63 4.79 4.50
CA LEU A 532 -11.86 3.71 3.54
C LEU A 532 -12.01 4.21 2.09
N LEU A 533 -12.05 5.53 1.89
CA LEU A 533 -12.16 6.16 0.58
C LEU A 533 -10.82 6.33 -0.11
N PHE A 534 -9.72 6.33 0.63
CA PHE A 534 -8.41 6.30 -0.02
C PHE A 534 -8.20 4.94 -0.71
N PRO A 535 -7.66 4.93 -1.94
CA PRO A 535 -7.53 3.71 -2.73
C PRO A 535 -6.57 2.71 -2.07
N ASN A 536 -6.85 1.41 -2.22
CA ASN A 536 -5.88 0.38 -1.85
C ASN A 536 -4.69 0.42 -2.82
N PRO A 537 -3.49 -0.01 -2.36
CA PRO A 537 -2.37 -0.29 -3.24
C PRO A 537 -2.80 -1.11 -4.45
N THR A 538 -2.31 -0.68 -5.60
CA THR A 538 -2.65 -1.23 -6.89
C THR A 538 -1.50 -2.03 -7.48
N HIS A 539 -0.29 -1.51 -7.36
CA HIS A 539 0.93 -2.16 -7.80
C HIS A 539 1.80 -2.37 -6.58
N THR A 540 2.83 -3.19 -6.74
CA THR A 540 3.92 -3.24 -5.77
C THR A 540 5.24 -3.36 -6.50
N GLY A 541 6.30 -2.82 -5.90
CA GLY A 541 7.69 -2.99 -6.33
C GLY A 541 7.93 -2.80 -7.82
N VAL A 542 7.27 -1.82 -8.43
CA VAL A 542 7.59 -1.34 -9.77
C VAL A 542 9.02 -0.80 -9.75
N THR A 543 9.84 -1.27 -10.67
CA THR A 543 11.29 -1.07 -10.65
C THR A 543 11.75 -0.07 -11.71
N ILE A 544 13.01 0.37 -11.62
CA ILE A 544 13.64 1.17 -12.69
C ILE A 544 13.70 0.37 -13.99
N ARG A 545 13.93 -0.95 -13.93
CA ARG A 545 13.93 -1.83 -15.11
C ARG A 545 12.60 -1.76 -15.85
N ASP A 546 11.49 -1.87 -15.12
CA ASP A 546 10.15 -1.80 -15.71
C ASP A 546 9.91 -0.42 -16.36
N ALA A 547 10.39 0.65 -15.72
CA ALA A 547 10.24 2.02 -16.20
C ALA A 547 10.97 2.27 -17.53
N PHE A 548 12.19 1.72 -17.63
CA PHE A 548 13.09 1.93 -18.77
C PHE A 548 12.89 0.89 -19.89
N ALA A 549 12.01 -0.09 -19.70
CA ALA A 549 11.66 -1.04 -20.75
C ALA A 549 11.22 -0.29 -22.03
N GLY A 550 11.90 -0.57 -23.14
CA GLY A 550 11.64 0.08 -24.44
C GLY A 550 11.82 1.61 -24.42
N LEU A 551 12.66 2.15 -23.53
CA LEU A 551 13.04 3.56 -23.58
C LEU A 551 14.21 3.73 -24.55
N GLU A 552 13.95 4.40 -25.67
CA GLU A 552 14.98 4.83 -26.61
C GLU A 552 15.47 6.23 -26.24
N GLN A 553 16.78 6.45 -26.30
CA GLN A 553 17.40 7.74 -25.99
C GLN A 553 18.44 8.10 -27.05
N SER A 554 18.39 9.34 -27.50
CA SER A 554 19.38 9.87 -28.42
C SER A 554 20.67 10.29 -27.69
N ALA A 555 21.75 10.48 -28.43
CA ALA A 555 22.97 11.07 -27.86
C ALA A 555 22.73 12.49 -27.32
N GLU A 556 21.79 13.23 -27.89
CA GLU A 556 21.42 14.58 -27.46
C GLU A 556 20.71 14.57 -26.10
N ASP A 557 19.91 13.55 -25.82
CA ASP A 557 19.26 13.38 -24.51
C ASP A 557 20.29 13.15 -23.40
N VAL A 558 21.37 12.43 -23.71
CA VAL A 558 22.34 11.93 -22.73
C VAL A 558 23.53 12.88 -22.53
N ARG A 559 24.03 13.50 -23.61
CA ARG A 559 25.25 14.32 -23.62
C ARG A 559 25.24 15.43 -22.55
N PRO A 560 24.18 16.23 -22.36
CA PRO A 560 24.16 17.29 -21.34
C PRO A 560 24.39 16.75 -19.91
N TRP A 561 23.87 15.56 -19.61
CA TRP A 561 23.99 14.94 -18.28
C TRP A 561 25.36 14.34 -18.04
N LEU A 562 25.99 13.79 -19.09
CA LEU A 562 27.39 13.35 -19.03
C LEU A 562 28.33 14.53 -18.84
N THR A 563 28.19 15.58 -19.67
CA THR A 563 29.00 16.80 -19.54
C THR A 563 28.85 17.41 -18.15
N SER A 564 27.62 17.50 -17.64
CA SER A 564 27.36 18.00 -16.29
C SER A 564 28.00 17.14 -15.19
N ALA A 565 28.00 15.82 -15.36
CA ALA A 565 28.66 14.92 -14.41
C ALA A 565 30.19 15.04 -14.43
N GLN A 566 30.78 15.33 -15.61
CA GLN A 566 32.24 15.49 -15.80
C GLN A 566 32.78 16.81 -15.26
N ILE A 567 32.04 17.91 -15.43
CA ILE A 567 32.44 19.23 -14.91
C ILE A 567 32.16 19.38 -13.40
N THR A 568 31.45 18.43 -12.80
CA THR A 568 31.20 18.34 -11.36
C THR A 568 31.95 17.17 -10.74
N THR A 569 31.92 17.07 -9.42
CA THR A 569 32.53 15.92 -8.70
C THR A 569 31.65 14.66 -8.70
N ILE A 570 30.52 14.69 -9.42
CA ILE A 570 29.55 13.59 -9.43
C ILE A 570 30.11 12.38 -10.15
N ALA A 571 30.70 12.52 -11.34
CA ALA A 571 31.24 11.38 -12.08
C ALA A 571 32.32 10.64 -11.27
N THR A 572 33.26 11.39 -10.67
CA THR A 572 34.33 10.83 -9.84
C THR A 572 33.80 10.11 -8.60
N ALA A 573 32.79 10.67 -7.93
CA ALA A 573 32.19 10.03 -6.76
C ALA A 573 31.33 8.81 -7.14
N ALA A 574 30.62 8.89 -8.27
CA ALA A 574 29.80 7.81 -8.80
C ALA A 574 30.64 6.60 -9.21
N ALA A 575 31.79 6.81 -9.88
CA ALA A 575 32.68 5.75 -10.34
C ALA A 575 33.19 4.83 -9.22
N ARG A 576 33.17 5.30 -7.97
CA ARG A 576 33.57 4.53 -6.78
C ARG A 576 32.49 3.56 -6.27
N LEU A 577 31.25 3.69 -6.76
CA LEU A 577 30.14 2.83 -6.38
C LEU A 577 29.96 1.72 -7.41
N PRO A 578 29.83 0.44 -7.01
CA PRO A 578 29.58 -0.67 -7.92
C PRO A 578 28.32 -0.42 -8.77
N LYS A 579 28.40 -0.74 -10.07
CA LYS A 579 27.27 -0.63 -11.00
C LYS A 579 26.15 -1.60 -10.62
N ASN A 580 24.91 -1.19 -10.90
CA ASN A 580 23.68 -1.94 -10.58
C ASN A 580 23.73 -2.70 -9.23
N PRO A 581 23.92 -2.01 -8.10
CA PRO A 581 24.02 -2.66 -6.79
C PRO A 581 22.70 -3.38 -6.42
N PRO A 582 22.75 -4.41 -5.54
CA PRO A 582 21.55 -5.13 -5.09
C PRO A 582 20.64 -4.29 -4.17
N ARG A 583 21.10 -3.09 -3.79
CA ARG A 583 20.35 -2.10 -2.99
C ARG A 583 20.78 -0.69 -3.37
N LEU A 584 19.96 0.29 -3.02
CA LEU A 584 20.34 1.71 -3.14
C LEU A 584 21.63 1.97 -2.34
N LEU A 585 22.66 2.48 -3.01
CA LEU A 585 24.00 2.56 -2.45
C LEU A 585 24.52 4.00 -2.39
N ARG A 586 25.12 4.37 -1.26
CA ARG A 586 25.75 5.68 -1.01
C ARG A 586 27.22 5.46 -0.67
N PRO A 587 28.11 6.46 -0.84
CA PRO A 587 29.52 6.34 -0.49
C PRO A 587 29.75 5.82 0.96
N ASN A 588 29.00 6.36 1.92
CA ASN A 588 29.14 5.96 3.33
C ASN A 588 28.76 4.49 3.58
N HIS A 589 27.95 3.87 2.70
CA HIS A 589 27.59 2.45 2.82
C HIS A 589 28.73 1.49 2.47
N ILE A 590 29.80 1.98 1.84
CA ILE A 590 31.00 1.21 1.49
C ILE A 590 32.25 1.72 2.22
N GLY A 591 32.05 2.37 3.37
CA GLY A 591 33.15 2.89 4.20
C GLY A 591 33.86 4.12 3.63
N GLN A 592 33.36 4.71 2.54
CA GLN A 592 33.93 5.94 2.00
C GLN A 592 33.35 7.15 2.72
N SER A 593 34.20 7.84 3.49
CA SER A 593 33.87 9.16 4.02
C SER A 593 33.95 10.18 2.90
N VAL A 594 32.84 10.87 2.63
CA VAL A 594 32.78 11.94 1.64
C VAL A 594 32.26 13.22 2.29
N THR A 595 33.03 14.30 2.19
CA THR A 595 32.64 15.64 2.68
C THR A 595 31.74 16.36 1.68
N ARG A 596 31.81 15.99 0.39
CA ARG A 596 30.93 16.45 -0.70
C ARG A 596 30.16 15.26 -1.28
N ASN A 597 28.98 15.49 -1.87
CA ASN A 597 28.15 14.46 -2.50
C ASN A 597 27.67 13.33 -1.56
N TYR A 598 27.55 13.58 -0.25
CA TYR A 598 27.06 12.60 0.72
C TYR A 598 25.61 12.13 0.47
N THR A 599 24.83 12.92 -0.28
CA THR A 599 23.48 12.58 -0.74
C THR A 599 23.46 11.70 -2.01
N LEU A 600 24.60 11.51 -2.68
CA LEU A 600 24.72 10.69 -3.89
C LEU A 600 24.25 9.27 -3.61
N THR A 601 23.30 8.80 -4.41
CA THR A 601 22.72 7.47 -4.28
C THR A 601 22.69 6.79 -5.64
N ARG A 602 23.50 5.74 -5.83
CA ARG A 602 23.39 4.86 -7.01
C ARG A 602 22.17 3.96 -6.87
N CYS A 603 21.33 3.97 -7.91
CA CYS A 603 20.11 3.17 -7.95
C CYS A 603 20.38 1.74 -8.40
N SER A 604 19.38 0.87 -8.26
CA SER A 604 19.36 -0.51 -8.75
C SER A 604 18.27 -0.65 -9.81
N PHE A 605 18.51 -1.43 -10.86
CA PHE A 605 17.48 -1.73 -11.85
C PHE A 605 16.29 -2.45 -11.24
N ASP A 606 16.53 -3.30 -10.23
CA ASP A 606 15.52 -4.20 -9.65
C ASP A 606 14.79 -3.58 -8.44
N LEU A 607 15.00 -2.28 -8.19
CA LEU A 607 14.32 -1.52 -7.14
C LEU A 607 13.71 -0.24 -7.71
N PRO A 608 12.65 0.31 -7.07
CA PRO A 608 12.21 1.66 -7.37
C PRO A 608 13.29 2.69 -7.01
N ALA A 609 13.36 3.77 -7.79
CA ALA A 609 14.21 4.91 -7.50
C ALA A 609 13.89 5.52 -6.12
N PRO A 610 14.85 6.11 -5.40
CA PRO A 610 14.52 6.95 -4.25
C PRO A 610 13.68 8.16 -4.68
N THR A 611 13.14 8.93 -3.73
CA THR A 611 12.48 10.20 -4.06
C THR A 611 13.44 11.09 -4.85
N LEU A 612 13.07 11.44 -6.08
CA LEU A 612 13.82 12.37 -6.92
C LEU A 612 13.53 13.78 -6.42
N THR A 613 14.56 14.45 -5.90
CA THR A 613 14.45 15.80 -5.34
C THR A 613 14.88 16.84 -6.37
N VAL A 614 14.28 18.03 -6.29
CA VAL A 614 14.64 19.17 -7.15
C VAL A 614 16.14 19.42 -7.10
N THR A 615 16.70 19.59 -5.90
CA THR A 615 18.14 19.88 -5.70
C THR A 615 19.04 18.74 -6.17
N GLY A 616 18.61 17.49 -6.00
CA GLY A 616 19.38 16.31 -6.38
C GLY A 616 19.41 16.04 -7.88
N GLN A 617 18.40 16.50 -8.63
CA GLN A 617 18.29 16.31 -10.09
C GLN A 617 18.66 17.54 -10.92
N GLN A 618 19.02 18.68 -10.30
CA GLN A 618 19.61 19.81 -11.03
C GLN A 618 20.90 19.37 -11.74
N PRO A 619 21.13 19.68 -13.03
CA PRO A 619 22.33 19.27 -13.76
C PRO A 619 23.63 19.57 -12.99
N SER A 620 23.83 20.84 -12.61
CA SER A 620 24.99 21.34 -11.87
C SER A 620 24.75 21.47 -10.35
N GLY A 621 23.65 20.94 -9.83
CA GLY A 621 23.31 21.02 -8.40
C GLY A 621 23.88 19.86 -7.56
N LEU A 622 23.52 19.85 -6.28
CA LEU A 622 23.92 18.83 -5.30
C LEU A 622 23.73 17.41 -5.83
N ALA A 623 24.58 16.47 -5.38
CA ALA A 623 24.42 15.08 -5.76
C ALA A 623 23.08 14.50 -5.27
N GLY A 624 22.52 13.59 -6.05
CA GLY A 624 21.24 12.95 -5.75
C GLY A 624 21.22 11.52 -6.24
N ALA A 625 20.04 11.06 -6.64
CA ALA A 625 19.90 9.75 -7.28
C ALA A 625 20.59 9.75 -8.66
N ILE A 626 21.38 8.72 -8.93
CA ILE A 626 22.06 8.52 -10.22
C ILE A 626 21.66 7.19 -10.86
N HIS A 627 21.92 7.07 -12.16
CA HIS A 627 21.60 5.89 -12.96
C HIS A 627 22.25 4.61 -12.38
N PRO A 628 21.60 3.43 -12.46
CA PRO A 628 22.20 2.18 -11.99
C PRO A 628 23.55 1.86 -12.65
N GLU A 629 23.60 2.00 -13.97
CA GLU A 629 24.78 1.68 -14.81
C GLU A 629 25.72 2.86 -15.09
N TYR A 630 25.20 4.07 -15.30
CA TYR A 630 25.99 5.19 -15.80
C TYR A 630 26.36 6.17 -14.67
N ASP A 631 27.50 6.85 -14.80
CA ASP A 631 28.02 7.80 -13.81
C ASP A 631 27.42 9.20 -13.99
N ARG A 632 26.09 9.24 -14.14
CA ARG A 632 25.31 10.46 -14.36
C ARG A 632 23.98 10.41 -13.63
N LYS A 633 23.38 11.59 -13.45
CA LYS A 633 21.97 11.73 -13.07
C LYS A 633 21.05 11.20 -14.17
N PHE A 634 19.76 11.09 -13.86
CA PHE A 634 18.77 10.65 -14.82
C PHE A 634 18.50 11.70 -15.89
N THR A 635 18.30 11.26 -17.13
CA THR A 635 17.93 12.13 -18.25
C THR A 635 16.47 12.57 -18.14
N ILE A 636 16.03 13.53 -18.97
CA ILE A 636 14.62 13.94 -18.99
C ILE A 636 13.67 12.79 -19.36
N PRO A 637 13.94 11.97 -20.41
CA PRO A 637 13.11 10.80 -20.71
C PRO A 637 13.05 9.79 -19.54
N GLU A 638 14.19 9.53 -18.89
CA GLU A 638 14.25 8.66 -17.70
C GLU A 638 13.44 9.25 -16.54
N LEU A 639 13.58 10.55 -16.26
CA LEU A 639 12.82 11.24 -15.21
C LEU A 639 11.30 11.17 -15.46
N LYS A 640 10.84 11.38 -16.70
CA LYS A 640 9.42 11.24 -17.07
C LYS A 640 8.88 9.87 -16.71
N ARG A 641 9.55 8.81 -17.17
CA ARG A 641 9.20 7.41 -16.84
C ARG A 641 9.24 7.15 -15.34
N LEU A 642 10.24 7.68 -14.64
CA LEU A 642 10.38 7.51 -13.19
C LEU A 642 9.29 8.19 -12.36
N THR A 643 8.61 9.19 -12.92
CA THR A 643 7.49 9.90 -12.28
C THR A 643 6.12 9.54 -12.83
N GLY A 644 6.04 8.61 -13.79
CA GLY A 644 4.78 8.19 -14.41
C GLY A 644 4.22 9.18 -15.44
N LEU A 645 5.05 10.05 -16.02
CA LEU A 645 4.66 10.94 -17.11
C LEU A 645 4.79 10.23 -18.48
N PRO A 646 3.90 10.50 -19.44
CA PRO A 646 4.04 10.07 -20.83
C PRO A 646 5.31 10.59 -21.48
N ASP A 647 5.88 9.82 -22.41
CA ASP A 647 7.07 10.24 -23.16
C ASP A 647 6.85 11.53 -23.93
N ALA A 648 5.66 11.67 -24.53
CA ALA A 648 5.22 12.84 -25.29
C ALA A 648 4.86 14.05 -24.40
N PHE A 649 4.96 13.97 -23.08
CA PHE A 649 4.71 15.10 -22.19
C PHE A 649 5.73 16.21 -22.46
N VAL A 650 5.28 17.40 -22.83
CA VAL A 650 6.17 18.52 -23.19
C VAL A 650 6.76 19.12 -21.92
N LEU A 651 8.04 19.52 -21.95
CA LEU A 651 8.74 20.26 -20.89
C LEU A 651 9.45 21.48 -21.49
N THR A 652 9.06 22.69 -21.07
CA THR A 652 9.60 23.96 -21.59
C THR A 652 10.79 24.50 -20.78
N GLY A 653 11.46 25.54 -21.27
CA GLY A 653 12.57 26.17 -20.55
C GLY A 653 13.86 25.34 -20.53
N THR A 654 14.78 25.70 -19.64
CA THR A 654 16.10 25.07 -19.52
C THR A 654 16.03 23.64 -18.98
N LEU A 655 17.13 22.88 -19.15
CA LEU A 655 17.26 21.52 -18.60
C LEU A 655 17.00 21.47 -17.08
N GLY A 656 17.53 22.45 -16.33
CA GLY A 656 17.34 22.56 -14.88
C GLY A 656 15.88 22.85 -14.49
N GLN A 657 15.20 23.73 -15.24
CA GLN A 657 13.78 24.02 -15.03
C GLN A 657 12.91 22.80 -15.36
N ALA A 658 13.22 22.06 -16.42
CA ALA A 658 12.53 20.82 -16.77
C ALA A 658 12.67 19.76 -15.65
N ALA A 659 13.89 19.52 -15.17
CA ALA A 659 14.13 18.59 -14.07
C ALA A 659 13.46 19.03 -12.76
N GLU A 660 13.49 20.33 -12.44
CA GLU A 660 12.78 20.89 -11.29
C GLU A 660 11.29 20.57 -11.34
N ARG A 661 10.62 20.88 -12.46
CA ARG A 661 9.17 20.70 -12.59
C ARG A 661 8.78 19.23 -12.44
N ILE A 662 9.48 18.30 -13.10
CA ILE A 662 9.23 16.85 -12.93
C ILE A 662 9.33 16.46 -11.46
N CYS A 663 10.38 16.90 -10.75
CA CYS A 663 10.59 16.52 -9.36
C CYS A 663 9.56 17.12 -8.38
N ARG A 664 8.97 18.27 -8.74
CA ARG A 664 7.92 18.93 -7.95
C ARG A 664 6.55 18.27 -8.13
N MET A 665 6.22 17.83 -9.34
CA MET A 665 4.92 17.24 -9.66
C MET A 665 4.53 16.11 -8.70
N VAL A 666 3.24 16.03 -8.40
CA VAL A 666 2.64 14.84 -7.82
C VAL A 666 2.60 13.76 -8.92
N PRO A 667 3.08 12.53 -8.67
CA PRO A 667 3.06 11.48 -9.67
C PRO A 667 1.61 11.18 -10.13
N PRO A 668 1.28 11.16 -11.43
CA PRO A 668 -0.12 11.15 -11.87
C PRO A 668 -0.96 9.97 -11.36
N PHE A 669 -0.39 8.77 -11.29
CA PHE A 669 -1.18 7.56 -10.98
C PHE A 669 -1.69 7.47 -9.54
N ILE A 670 -1.04 8.14 -8.59
CA ILE A 670 -1.57 8.23 -7.22
C ILE A 670 -2.83 9.09 -7.19
N THR A 671 -2.82 10.19 -7.94
CA THR A 671 -3.95 11.12 -8.05
C THR A 671 -5.09 10.47 -8.85
N GLU A 672 -4.77 9.73 -9.91
CA GLU A 672 -5.74 8.93 -10.65
C GLU A 672 -6.48 7.96 -9.72
N ALA A 673 -5.76 7.15 -8.94
CA ALA A 673 -6.37 6.19 -8.04
C ALA A 673 -7.25 6.85 -6.96
N ILE A 674 -6.83 8.01 -6.43
CA ILE A 674 -7.63 8.78 -5.47
C ILE A 674 -8.91 9.29 -6.15
N ALA A 675 -8.78 9.87 -7.33
CA ALA A 675 -9.90 10.43 -8.08
C ALA A 675 -10.92 9.37 -8.50
N GLU A 676 -10.47 8.19 -8.95
CA GLU A 676 -11.36 7.06 -9.26
C GLU A 676 -12.12 6.59 -8.02
N SER A 677 -11.45 6.51 -6.86
CA SER A 677 -12.08 6.13 -5.61
C SER A 677 -13.14 7.15 -5.18
N ILE A 678 -12.82 8.46 -5.25
CA ILE A 678 -13.76 9.55 -5.00
C ILE A 678 -14.97 9.47 -5.93
N TYR A 679 -14.73 9.31 -7.23
CA TYR A 679 -15.81 9.23 -8.21
C TYR A 679 -16.75 8.06 -7.92
N ARG A 680 -16.20 6.85 -7.72
CA ARG A 680 -16.99 5.63 -7.52
C ARG A 680 -17.72 5.59 -6.18
N LYS A 681 -17.08 6.06 -5.11
CA LYS A 681 -17.60 5.92 -3.74
C LYS A 681 -18.37 7.15 -3.25
N ILE A 682 -18.17 8.32 -3.87
CA ILE A 682 -18.80 9.59 -3.44
C ILE A 682 -19.63 10.20 -4.56
N LEU A 683 -19.00 10.66 -5.64
CA LEU A 683 -19.66 11.53 -6.62
C LEU A 683 -20.76 10.80 -7.41
N LEU A 684 -20.50 9.57 -7.83
CA LEU A 684 -21.48 8.76 -8.57
C LEU A 684 -22.67 8.36 -7.68
N PRO A 685 -22.49 7.84 -6.45
CA PRO A 685 -23.60 7.62 -5.51
C PRO A 685 -24.39 8.90 -5.18
N TYR A 686 -23.70 10.01 -4.92
CA TYR A 686 -24.35 11.28 -4.62
C TYR A 686 -25.21 11.78 -5.79
N ALA A 687 -24.69 11.72 -7.02
CA ALA A 687 -25.43 12.09 -8.22
C ALA A 687 -26.64 11.18 -8.46
N LYS A 688 -26.56 9.89 -8.10
CA LYS A 688 -27.70 8.96 -8.18
C LYS A 688 -28.76 9.24 -7.13
N ALA A 689 -28.38 9.66 -5.92
CA ALA A 689 -29.33 9.97 -4.85
C ALA A 689 -30.07 11.31 -5.04
N LYS A 690 -29.55 12.19 -5.90
CA LYS A 690 -30.16 13.49 -6.25
C LYS A 690 -31.06 13.45 -7.48
N LYS A 691 -31.04 12.35 -8.25
CA LYS A 691 -31.97 12.06 -9.35
C LYS A 691 -33.12 11.23 -8.82
#